data_AF-A0A7R9KV37-F1
#
_entry.id   AF-A0A7R9KV37-F1
#
_cell.length_a   1.000
_cell.length_b   1.000
_cell.length_c   1.000
_cell.angle_alpha   90.00
_cell.angle_beta   90.00
_cell.angle_gamma   90.00
#
_symmetry.space_group_name_H-M   'P 1'
#
loop_
_entity.id
_entity.type
_entity.pdbx_description
1 polymer ?
#
loop_
_entity_poly.entity_id
_entity_poly.type
_entity_poly.pdbx_seq_one_letter_code
_entity_poly.pdbx_strand_id
1 'polypeptide(L)'
;MSDPVVYILQNSTITIPEMCSVLLDPQCMQHLGLSVTPAVNWVLPLPKPKPFNPRPDSGKQMKMLHMTDIHLDLYYTPGSNALCDEPMCCRSTSHGHNNSAGYWSEMSGVCDTPLSFTEEAVKHIGNNHKDLDFVIWTGDSVPHDEWNSSKTGNLLHINTTTNLVKKYFDGKSVFPIIGNHEPCPFNMYVPNEVSIKSNGQMSLSWLYNTLADDYWSQWINTASAKKAFKTGGYYSIQLNDRLKIVVLNNNICGGRNYWVAYNPVDPDGQLKWFIDELDSAETQGIHVLILTHQPMSACYQSWGNNYMRIVERFANVIVSTYYGHTHYDEIQVLYNKNPTTNETYPISHGYVGSSLTTFSRLNPGYKIFTLDSNGKALDYDLYYTNMTADNIAGKDVIPKWTSEKALKKVYGLDSLTTDSWDQFLTKAKTKDKLLLNNLRSNIDHGNHTKQACYDCVSALTTAKLVLKTPDVLKSAAKTICKTPGVVEPNRVCVGTLNIMSDPVVYILQNSTITIPEMCGVLLDPQCMQHLGLNVTQAVNWVLPLPKPKPFNPRPDSGKQMKMLHMTDIHLDLYYTPGSNALCDEPMCCRSTSHGHNYSAGYWSETASVCDTPLSFTEEAVKHIGNNHKDLDFVIWTGDSVPHDGWNCSVEENLEHIYTTTNLVKKYINGKSVFPIIGNHEPYPFNMYVPNEVSIKSKGQMSLGWLYDTLADKYWSQWINTVSAKTAFKTGGYYSTQLNDRLKIVVLNNNICSGRNYWIAYNPVDPDGQLKWFINELDSAETQGIYVMVLAHQPLHECYFSWGHNYMRIMERYAKVIVSTYYGHTHYDEIQVLYTKNPTTNETYPISHGYVGSSLCAFNHLNPGYKIF
;
A
#
# COMPACT_ATOMS: atom_id res chain seq x y z
N MET A 1 -1.24 -18.55 21.68
CA MET A 1 -2.16 -18.74 20.54
C MET A 1 -2.72 -20.16 20.42
N SER A 2 -1.98 -21.23 20.75
CA SER A 2 -2.43 -22.63 20.59
C SER A 2 -3.78 -22.95 21.24
N ASP A 3 -3.95 -22.65 22.52
CA ASP A 3 -5.09 -23.14 23.30
C ASP A 3 -6.43 -22.51 22.85
N PRO A 4 -6.53 -21.19 22.60
CA PRO A 4 -7.70 -20.58 21.96
C PRO A 4 -8.08 -21.24 20.64
N VAL A 5 -7.12 -21.49 19.75
CA VAL A 5 -7.38 -22.07 18.42
C VAL A 5 -7.91 -23.50 18.55
N VAL A 6 -7.28 -24.32 19.38
CA VAL A 6 -7.75 -25.70 19.65
C VAL A 6 -9.16 -25.69 20.21
N TYR A 7 -9.45 -24.77 21.14
CA TYR A 7 -10.79 -24.66 21.72
C TYR A 7 -11.83 -24.27 20.67
N ILE A 8 -11.55 -23.29 19.81
CA ILE A 8 -12.43 -22.87 18.72
C ILE A 8 -12.76 -24.06 17.82
N LEU A 9 -11.74 -24.80 17.36
CA LEU A 9 -11.92 -25.94 16.47
C LEU A 9 -12.75 -27.07 17.10
N GLN A 10 -12.63 -27.27 18.41
CA GLN A 10 -13.33 -28.34 19.12
C GLN A 10 -14.75 -27.96 19.56
N ASN A 11 -15.03 -26.68 19.80
CA ASN A 11 -16.24 -26.23 20.51
C ASN A 11 -17.06 -25.18 19.77
N SER A 12 -16.65 -24.79 18.56
CA SER A 12 -17.38 -23.85 17.71
C SER A 12 -18.85 -24.25 17.51
N THR A 13 -19.69 -23.23 17.35
CA THR A 13 -21.12 -23.39 17.09
C THR A 13 -21.46 -23.48 15.61
N ILE A 14 -20.44 -23.35 14.75
CA ILE A 14 -20.54 -23.31 13.29
C ILE A 14 -19.63 -24.37 12.66
N THR A 15 -20.00 -24.81 11.47
CA THR A 15 -19.25 -25.78 10.66
C THR A 15 -18.00 -25.15 10.04
N ILE A 16 -17.04 -25.98 9.62
CA ILE A 16 -15.80 -25.51 8.95
C ILE A 16 -16.10 -24.63 7.72
N PRO A 17 -17.02 -24.97 6.80
CA PRO A 17 -17.36 -24.10 5.67
C PRO A 17 -17.91 -22.71 6.10
N GLU A 18 -18.67 -22.67 7.19
CA GLU A 18 -19.15 -21.41 7.78
C GLU A 18 -17.99 -20.62 8.39
N MET A 19 -17.05 -21.27 9.08
CA MET A 19 -15.82 -20.64 9.58
C MET A 19 -15.01 -20.01 8.44
N CYS A 20 -14.79 -20.74 7.36
CA CYS A 20 -14.10 -20.23 6.18
C CYS A 20 -14.81 -19.01 5.59
N SER A 21 -16.15 -19.00 5.62
CA SER A 21 -16.93 -17.86 5.14
C SER A 21 -16.83 -16.63 6.03
N VAL A 22 -16.73 -16.82 7.35
CA VAL A 22 -16.59 -15.72 8.30
C VAL A 22 -15.16 -15.17 8.31
N LEU A 23 -14.14 -16.04 8.23
CA LEU A 23 -12.73 -15.66 8.39
C LEU A 23 -12.05 -15.20 7.09
N LEU A 24 -12.42 -15.76 5.95
CA LEU A 24 -11.63 -15.64 4.71
C LEU A 24 -12.41 -14.94 3.59
N ASP A 25 -13.48 -15.57 3.13
CA ASP A 25 -14.28 -15.09 1.99
C ASP A 25 -15.76 -15.36 2.26
N PRO A 26 -16.61 -14.32 2.36
CA PRO A 26 -18.04 -14.50 2.56
C PRO A 26 -18.75 -15.34 1.48
N GLN A 27 -18.16 -15.51 0.30
CA GLN A 27 -18.68 -16.36 -0.78
C GLN A 27 -18.21 -17.82 -0.68
N CYS A 28 -17.38 -18.19 0.31
CA CYS A 28 -16.82 -19.53 0.44
C CYS A 28 -17.90 -20.64 0.47
N MET A 29 -18.99 -20.44 1.20
CA MET A 29 -20.14 -21.38 1.17
C MET A 29 -20.73 -21.53 -0.24
N GLN A 30 -20.88 -20.43 -0.98
CA GLN A 30 -21.41 -20.45 -2.35
C GLN A 30 -20.44 -21.16 -3.31
N HIS A 31 -19.13 -20.90 -3.17
CA HIS A 31 -18.07 -21.58 -3.94
C HIS A 31 -18.06 -23.10 -3.71
N LEU A 32 -18.45 -23.56 -2.51
CA LEU A 32 -18.58 -24.97 -2.17
C LEU A 32 -19.94 -25.57 -2.55
N GLY A 33 -20.82 -24.81 -3.20
CA GLY A 33 -22.19 -25.25 -3.54
C GLY A 33 -23.11 -25.41 -2.32
N LEU A 34 -22.76 -24.79 -1.19
CA LEU A 34 -23.52 -24.81 0.05
C LEU A 34 -24.43 -23.58 0.18
N SER A 35 -25.57 -23.74 0.84
CA SER A 35 -26.49 -22.63 1.11
C SER A 35 -25.99 -21.77 2.27
N VAL A 36 -25.96 -20.44 2.09
CA VAL A 36 -25.59 -19.51 3.17
C VAL A 36 -26.54 -19.67 4.35
N THR A 37 -25.97 -19.82 5.55
CA THR A 37 -26.72 -20.04 6.79
C THR A 37 -26.92 -18.75 7.59
N PRO A 38 -27.84 -18.73 8.57
CA PRO A 38 -27.99 -17.59 9.47
C PRO A 38 -26.75 -17.31 10.32
N ALA A 39 -25.87 -18.29 10.54
CA ALA A 39 -24.61 -18.07 11.25
C ALA A 39 -23.65 -17.21 10.42
N VAL A 40 -23.62 -17.41 9.10
CA VAL A 40 -22.78 -16.64 8.19
C VAL A 40 -23.41 -15.30 7.84
N ASN A 41 -24.72 -15.26 7.59
CA ASN A 41 -25.45 -14.05 7.19
C ASN A 41 -26.67 -13.81 8.11
N TRP A 42 -26.44 -13.13 9.22
CA TRP A 42 -27.47 -12.73 10.18
C TRP A 42 -27.79 -11.24 10.05
N VAL A 43 -29.00 -10.89 10.50
CA VAL A 43 -29.56 -9.55 10.38
C VAL A 43 -30.28 -9.23 11.69
N LEU A 44 -29.85 -8.19 12.40
CA LEU A 44 -30.54 -7.71 13.59
C LEU A 44 -31.79 -6.89 13.20
N PRO A 45 -32.89 -7.03 13.96
CA PRO A 45 -34.07 -6.20 13.79
C PRO A 45 -33.78 -4.76 14.25
N LEU A 46 -34.27 -3.78 13.48
CA LEU A 46 -34.12 -2.36 13.80
C LEU A 46 -35.49 -1.75 14.18
N PRO A 47 -35.54 -0.85 15.17
CA PRO A 47 -36.77 -0.12 15.48
C PRO A 47 -37.15 0.83 14.35
N LYS A 48 -38.43 1.19 14.25
CA LYS A 48 -38.89 2.18 13.25
C LYS A 48 -38.38 3.59 13.58
N PRO A 49 -38.08 4.44 12.57
CA PRO A 49 -37.74 5.86 12.77
C PRO A 49 -38.72 6.60 13.67
N LYS A 50 -38.19 7.36 14.63
CA LYS A 50 -38.95 8.24 15.52
C LYS A 50 -38.63 9.70 15.19
N PRO A 51 -39.53 10.65 15.50
CA PRO A 51 -39.21 12.08 15.39
C PRO A 51 -38.03 12.43 16.28
N PHE A 52 -36.93 12.87 15.68
CA PHE A 52 -35.76 13.33 16.40
C PHE A 52 -35.82 14.86 16.58
N ASN A 53 -36.04 15.29 17.83
CA ASN A 53 -36.21 16.70 18.19
C ASN A 53 -35.04 17.14 19.08
N PRO A 54 -33.85 17.41 18.51
CA PRO A 54 -32.71 17.83 19.29
C PRO A 54 -32.92 19.23 19.87
N ARG A 55 -32.26 19.50 20.99
CA ARG A 55 -32.23 20.85 21.56
C ARG A 55 -31.54 21.80 20.56
N PRO A 56 -32.05 23.03 20.35
CA PRO A 56 -31.40 24.00 19.48
C PRO A 56 -29.96 24.24 19.93
N ASP A 57 -29.03 24.36 18.98
CA ASP A 57 -27.63 24.66 19.27
C ASP A 57 -27.55 25.94 20.12
N SER A 58 -26.88 25.84 21.27
CA SER A 58 -26.67 26.98 22.17
C SER A 58 -25.63 27.98 21.65
N GLY A 59 -24.89 27.63 20.59
CA GLY A 59 -23.77 28.40 20.06
C GLY A 59 -22.48 28.27 20.90
N LYS A 60 -22.52 27.55 22.02
CA LYS A 60 -21.34 27.22 22.82
C LYS A 60 -20.52 26.13 22.11
N GLN A 61 -19.25 26.38 21.90
CA GLN A 61 -18.32 25.40 21.33
C GLN A 61 -17.67 24.56 22.43
N MET A 62 -17.26 23.34 22.08
CA MET A 62 -16.46 22.46 22.92
C MET A 62 -15.15 22.10 22.19
N LYS A 63 -14.08 21.84 22.94
CA LYS A 63 -12.83 21.29 22.40
C LYS A 63 -12.59 19.86 22.87
N MET A 64 -12.29 18.98 21.92
CA MET A 64 -12.04 17.57 22.16
C MET A 64 -10.66 17.17 21.66
N LEU A 65 -9.85 16.56 22.53
CA LEU A 65 -8.60 15.90 22.13
C LEU A 65 -8.91 14.50 21.62
N HIS A 66 -8.34 14.14 20.46
CA HIS A 66 -8.27 12.78 19.96
C HIS A 66 -6.83 12.29 20.00
N MET A 67 -6.57 11.37 20.93
CA MET A 67 -5.28 10.72 21.16
C MET A 67 -5.44 9.21 20.98
N THR A 68 -4.48 8.55 20.33
CA THR A 68 -4.61 7.13 19.96
C THR A 68 -3.25 6.48 19.78
N ASP A 69 -3.22 5.14 19.80
CA ASP A 69 -2.10 4.31 19.37
C ASP A 69 -0.78 4.80 20.01
N ILE A 70 -0.79 4.79 21.35
CA ILE A 70 0.32 5.31 22.17
C ILE A 70 1.50 4.36 22.09
N HIS A 71 1.22 3.06 22.13
CA HIS A 71 2.19 1.97 22.15
C HIS A 71 3.44 2.33 22.94
N LEU A 72 3.25 2.45 24.25
CA LEU A 72 4.34 2.70 25.17
C LEU A 72 5.19 1.43 25.23
N ASP A 73 6.45 1.51 24.88
CA ASP A 73 7.43 0.44 25.09
C ASP A 73 8.27 0.72 26.33
N LEU A 74 7.95 0.03 27.43
CA LEU A 74 8.70 0.13 28.68
C LEU A 74 10.10 -0.51 28.59
N TYR A 75 10.37 -1.28 27.54
CA TYR A 75 11.67 -1.93 27.31
C TYR A 75 12.50 -1.21 26.24
N TYR A 76 12.00 -0.11 25.68
CA TYR A 76 12.74 0.71 24.74
C TYR A 76 14.06 1.18 25.37
N THR A 77 15.15 1.02 24.63
CA THR A 77 16.50 1.34 25.11
C THR A 77 17.19 2.29 24.13
N PRO A 78 17.30 3.60 24.46
CA PRO A 78 18.02 4.55 23.62
C PRO A 78 19.44 4.06 23.28
N GLY A 79 19.84 4.21 22.02
CA GLY A 79 21.12 3.75 21.51
C GLY A 79 21.16 2.27 21.10
N SER A 80 20.14 1.47 21.44
CA SER A 80 20.05 0.09 20.95
C SER A 80 19.73 0.03 19.46
N ASN A 81 19.70 -1.15 18.87
CA ASN A 81 19.49 -1.25 17.43
C ASN A 81 18.02 -0.98 17.04
N ALA A 82 17.81 0.00 16.17
CA ALA A 82 16.52 0.31 15.59
C ALA A 82 16.19 -0.50 14.33
N LEU A 83 17.19 -1.07 13.65
CA LEU A 83 17.06 -1.92 12.47
C LEU A 83 17.51 -3.34 12.78
N CYS A 84 16.60 -4.12 13.35
CA CYS A 84 16.79 -5.49 13.78
C CYS A 84 15.94 -6.47 12.95
N ASP A 85 16.21 -7.77 13.11
CA ASP A 85 15.50 -8.84 12.39
C ASP A 85 14.22 -9.31 13.10
N GLU A 86 13.77 -8.57 14.12
CA GLU A 86 12.53 -8.83 14.86
C GLU A 86 11.39 -7.93 14.35
N PRO A 87 10.11 -8.32 14.51
CA PRO A 87 8.98 -7.49 14.05
C PRO A 87 8.87 -6.11 14.74
N MET A 88 9.62 -5.88 15.82
CA MET A 88 9.78 -4.61 16.52
C MET A 88 11.18 -4.54 17.14
N CYS A 89 11.81 -3.37 17.06
CA CYS A 89 13.20 -3.12 17.46
C CYS A 89 13.32 -2.09 18.59
N CYS A 90 14.48 -1.43 18.70
CA CYS A 90 14.77 -0.39 19.70
C CYS A 90 14.77 -0.88 21.15
N ARG A 91 15.04 -2.16 21.39
CA ARG A 91 15.24 -2.74 22.73
C ARG A 91 16.67 -3.22 22.90
N SER A 92 17.09 -3.50 24.13
CA SER A 92 18.43 -4.05 24.40
C SER A 92 18.66 -5.43 23.77
N THR A 93 17.58 -6.17 23.48
CA THR A 93 17.61 -7.47 22.80
C THR A 93 17.62 -7.35 21.28
N SER A 94 17.43 -6.15 20.74
CA SER A 94 17.43 -5.92 19.30
C SER A 94 18.86 -6.04 18.77
N HIS A 95 19.13 -7.12 18.04
CA HIS A 95 20.41 -7.40 17.38
C HIS A 95 20.26 -7.18 15.86
N GLY A 96 21.32 -6.75 15.17
CA GLY A 96 21.27 -6.47 13.72
C GLY A 96 22.16 -5.30 13.30
N HIS A 97 21.72 -4.51 12.31
CA HIS A 97 22.46 -3.43 11.67
C HIS A 97 22.86 -2.26 12.61
N ASN A 98 23.83 -1.44 12.20
CA ASN A 98 24.30 -0.28 13.00
C ASN A 98 23.41 0.96 12.82
N ASN A 99 22.17 0.92 13.33
CA ASN A 99 21.32 2.11 13.50
C ASN A 99 20.91 2.25 14.96
N SER A 100 21.39 3.30 15.63
CA SER A 100 21.07 3.54 17.02
C SER A 100 19.70 4.19 17.18
N ALA A 101 18.85 3.57 18.00
CA ALA A 101 17.58 4.10 18.47
C ALA A 101 17.77 5.48 19.10
N GLY A 102 16.97 6.45 18.66
CA GLY A 102 16.95 7.79 19.25
C GLY A 102 16.57 7.79 20.74
N TYR A 103 16.70 8.95 21.38
CA TYR A 103 16.31 9.08 22.78
C TYR A 103 14.79 9.25 22.95
N TRP A 104 14.17 9.99 22.04
CA TRP A 104 12.74 10.28 22.08
C TRP A 104 11.94 9.19 21.37
N SER A 105 12.39 8.68 20.24
CA SER A 105 11.92 7.45 19.60
C SER A 105 12.79 7.22 18.37
N GLU A 106 12.45 6.28 17.49
CA GLU A 106 13.15 6.10 16.22
C GLU A 106 12.21 5.77 15.05
N MET A 107 12.40 6.45 13.92
CA MET A 107 11.56 6.31 12.72
C MET A 107 12.23 5.52 11.59
N SER A 108 13.55 5.37 11.61
CA SER A 108 14.25 4.59 10.57
C SER A 108 13.89 3.10 10.61
N GLY A 109 13.52 2.60 11.79
CA GLY A 109 13.14 1.21 12.02
C GLY A 109 11.69 1.00 12.44
N VAL A 110 11.40 -0.22 12.88
CA VAL A 110 10.08 -0.63 13.40
C VAL A 110 10.08 -0.50 14.92
N CYS A 111 9.91 0.72 15.43
CA CYS A 111 10.01 1.01 16.85
C CYS A 111 8.77 1.69 17.41
N ASP A 112 8.39 1.27 18.61
CA ASP A 112 7.43 1.96 19.47
C ASP A 112 8.11 3.02 20.34
N THR A 113 7.33 3.73 21.17
CA THR A 113 7.84 4.91 21.89
C THR A 113 8.29 4.61 23.32
N PRO A 114 9.43 5.15 23.79
CA PRO A 114 9.87 5.04 25.17
C PRO A 114 9.01 5.87 26.12
N LEU A 115 9.03 5.48 27.40
CA LEU A 115 8.38 6.23 28.49
C LEU A 115 8.77 7.71 28.54
N SER A 116 10.03 8.04 28.23
CA SER A 116 10.52 9.43 28.20
C SER A 116 9.70 10.29 27.25
N PHE A 117 9.48 9.82 26.02
CA PHE A 117 8.70 10.55 25.03
C PHE A 117 7.21 10.48 25.31
N THR A 118 6.67 9.31 25.68
CA THR A 118 5.24 9.18 25.99
C THR A 118 4.84 10.14 27.13
N GLU A 119 5.63 10.23 28.21
CA GLU A 119 5.38 11.18 29.29
C GLU A 119 5.46 12.63 28.78
N GLU A 120 6.49 12.99 28.03
CA GLU A 120 6.65 14.37 27.55
C GLU A 120 5.56 14.76 26.54
N ALA A 121 5.12 13.86 25.67
CA ALA A 121 4.01 14.07 24.75
C ALA A 121 2.70 14.32 25.50
N VAL A 122 2.32 13.43 26.43
CA VAL A 122 1.09 13.57 27.23
C VAL A 122 1.14 14.83 28.09
N LYS A 123 2.29 15.15 28.68
CA LYS A 123 2.54 16.39 29.43
C LYS A 123 2.42 17.63 28.56
N HIS A 124 3.01 17.62 27.36
CA HIS A 124 2.93 18.72 26.42
C HIS A 124 1.46 19.02 26.09
N ILE A 125 0.69 17.99 25.72
CA ILE A 125 -0.72 18.15 25.36
C ILE A 125 -1.50 18.70 26.55
N GLY A 126 -1.39 18.06 27.71
CA GLY A 126 -2.10 18.47 28.93
C GLY A 126 -1.74 19.88 29.39
N ASN A 127 -0.52 20.37 29.14
CA ASN A 127 -0.10 21.71 29.53
C ASN A 127 -0.46 22.82 28.54
N ASN A 128 -0.44 22.54 27.24
CA ASN A 128 -0.68 23.55 26.21
C ASN A 128 -2.17 23.68 25.84
N HIS A 129 -2.99 22.67 26.11
CA HIS A 129 -4.41 22.64 25.77
C HIS A 129 -5.30 22.56 27.02
N LYS A 130 -5.15 23.51 27.94
CA LYS A 130 -5.95 23.58 29.19
C LYS A 130 -7.44 23.86 28.93
N ASP A 131 -7.76 24.37 27.75
CA ASP A 131 -9.09 24.71 27.25
C ASP A 131 -9.88 23.52 26.69
N LEU A 132 -9.31 22.30 26.68
CA LEU A 132 -10.05 21.08 26.33
C LEU A 132 -11.24 20.86 27.27
N ASP A 133 -12.41 20.53 26.72
CA ASP A 133 -13.58 20.13 27.51
C ASP A 133 -13.50 18.64 27.89
N PHE A 134 -13.05 17.80 26.96
CA PHE A 134 -12.87 16.36 27.19
C PHE A 134 -11.83 15.74 26.25
N VAL A 135 -11.43 14.50 26.55
CA VAL A 135 -10.44 13.71 25.81
C VAL A 135 -11.09 12.40 25.36
N ILE A 136 -10.85 12.01 24.12
CA ILE A 136 -11.09 10.65 23.65
C ILE A 136 -9.73 9.96 23.47
N TRP A 137 -9.60 8.75 24.02
CA TRP A 137 -8.39 7.95 23.92
C TRP A 137 -8.73 6.64 23.22
N THR A 138 -8.40 6.55 21.93
CA THR A 138 -8.89 5.45 21.08
C THR A 138 -8.04 4.16 21.13
N GLY A 139 -7.38 3.87 22.27
CA GLY A 139 -6.79 2.55 22.56
C GLY A 139 -5.32 2.39 22.19
N ASP A 140 -4.86 1.13 22.20
CA ASP A 140 -3.51 0.67 21.90
C ASP A 140 -2.41 1.32 22.74
N SER A 141 -2.37 0.90 24.01
CA SER A 141 -1.35 1.28 24.99
C SER A 141 -0.09 0.40 24.94
N VAL A 142 -0.26 -0.84 24.50
CA VAL A 142 0.71 -1.95 24.59
C VAL A 142 1.55 -1.99 23.31
N PRO A 143 2.88 -2.21 23.37
CA PRO A 143 3.74 -2.17 22.18
C PRO A 143 3.57 -3.39 21.27
N HIS A 144 4.27 -3.41 20.14
CA HIS A 144 4.18 -4.43 19.07
C HIS A 144 5.01 -5.69 19.34
N ASP A 145 5.31 -6.03 20.60
CA ASP A 145 6.09 -7.22 20.99
C ASP A 145 5.24 -8.46 21.24
N GLU A 146 4.35 -8.80 20.30
CA GLU A 146 3.35 -9.87 20.45
C GLU A 146 3.96 -11.20 20.91
N TRP A 147 5.16 -11.53 20.45
CA TRP A 147 5.87 -12.78 20.79
C TRP A 147 6.33 -12.85 22.25
N ASN A 148 6.44 -11.71 22.94
CA ASN A 148 6.89 -11.60 24.33
C ASN A 148 5.80 -11.03 25.25
N SER A 149 4.55 -10.96 24.79
CA SER A 149 3.41 -10.43 25.55
C SER A 149 3.00 -11.33 26.71
N SER A 150 2.55 -10.71 27.81
CA SER A 150 1.96 -11.40 28.96
C SER A 150 0.84 -10.56 29.59
N LYS A 151 -0.11 -11.20 30.29
CA LYS A 151 -1.20 -10.49 30.99
C LYS A 151 -0.68 -9.39 31.92
N THR A 152 0.33 -9.71 32.73
CA THR A 152 0.96 -8.77 33.66
C THR A 152 1.73 -7.67 32.92
N GLY A 153 2.45 -8.01 31.85
CA GLY A 153 3.16 -7.03 31.01
C GLY A 153 2.21 -6.04 30.36
N ASN A 154 1.11 -6.51 29.78
CA ASN A 154 0.10 -5.63 29.17
C ASN A 154 -0.55 -4.72 30.21
N LEU A 155 -0.94 -5.26 31.38
CA LEU A 155 -1.46 -4.43 32.48
C LEU A 155 -0.46 -3.38 32.95
N LEU A 156 0.85 -3.68 32.93
CA LEU A 156 1.88 -2.72 33.32
C LEU A 156 1.96 -1.54 32.34
N HIS A 157 1.98 -1.81 31.03
CA HIS A 157 1.95 -0.77 30.00
C HIS A 157 0.67 0.07 30.11
N ILE A 158 -0.50 -0.57 30.19
CA ILE A 158 -1.79 0.12 30.28
C ILE A 158 -1.89 0.96 31.57
N ASN A 159 -1.42 0.44 32.71
CA ASN A 159 -1.42 1.20 33.97
C ASN A 159 -0.52 2.43 33.87
N THR A 160 0.67 2.27 33.30
CA THR A 160 1.64 3.36 33.15
C THR A 160 1.07 4.46 32.28
N THR A 161 0.55 4.11 31.10
CA THR A 161 -0.13 5.05 30.20
C THR A 161 -1.32 5.71 30.88
N THR A 162 -2.17 4.92 31.56
CA THR A 162 -3.32 5.45 32.30
C THR A 162 -2.89 6.48 33.34
N ASN A 163 -1.83 6.22 34.12
CA ASN A 163 -1.36 7.14 35.15
C ASN A 163 -0.79 8.44 34.56
N LEU A 164 -0.14 8.39 33.39
CA LEU A 164 0.26 9.60 32.67
C LEU A 164 -0.95 10.43 32.25
N VAL A 165 -1.97 9.79 31.67
CA VAL A 165 -3.22 10.46 31.27
C VAL A 165 -3.93 11.06 32.49
N LYS A 166 -4.04 10.33 33.61
CA LYS A 166 -4.60 10.84 34.87
C LYS A 166 -3.85 12.07 35.37
N LYS A 167 -2.52 12.03 35.35
CA LYS A 167 -1.65 13.08 35.87
C LYS A 167 -1.79 14.39 35.10
N TYR A 168 -1.81 14.34 33.77
CA TYR A 168 -1.76 15.55 32.93
C TYR A 168 -3.13 16.03 32.42
N PHE A 169 -4.16 15.19 32.50
CA PHE A 169 -5.56 15.55 32.21
C PHE A 169 -6.45 15.48 33.46
N ASP A 170 -5.87 15.72 34.64
CA ASP A 170 -6.64 15.79 35.89
C ASP A 170 -7.80 16.80 35.78
N GLY A 171 -8.96 16.42 36.30
CA GLY A 171 -10.20 17.18 36.21
C GLY A 171 -10.86 17.21 34.81
N LYS A 172 -10.30 16.56 33.79
CA LYS A 172 -10.94 16.40 32.47
C LYS A 172 -11.67 15.06 32.37
N SER A 173 -12.79 15.04 31.64
CA SER A 173 -13.43 13.78 31.26
C SER A 173 -12.60 13.10 30.16
N VAL A 174 -12.23 11.85 30.37
CA VAL A 174 -11.51 11.03 29.39
C VAL A 174 -12.38 9.82 29.05
N PHE A 175 -12.51 9.51 27.76
CA PHE A 175 -13.27 8.36 27.28
C PHE A 175 -12.33 7.37 26.58
N PRO A 176 -11.76 6.41 27.33
CA PRO A 176 -10.89 5.39 26.75
C PRO A 176 -11.69 4.30 26.05
N ILE A 177 -11.07 3.68 25.04
CA ILE A 177 -11.48 2.42 24.44
C ILE A 177 -10.30 1.43 24.51
N ILE A 178 -10.60 0.15 24.42
CA ILE A 178 -9.61 -0.92 24.26
C ILE A 178 -9.27 -1.09 22.77
N GLY A 179 -7.98 -1.12 22.44
CA GLY A 179 -7.48 -1.41 21.11
C GLY A 179 -7.15 -2.89 20.91
N ASN A 180 -6.59 -3.27 19.77
CA ASN A 180 -6.36 -4.69 19.48
C ASN A 180 -5.13 -5.26 20.23
N HIS A 181 -4.25 -4.42 20.80
CA HIS A 181 -3.04 -4.84 21.51
C HIS A 181 -3.22 -5.06 23.02
N GLU A 182 -4.32 -4.57 23.62
CA GLU A 182 -4.60 -4.76 25.06
C GLU A 182 -4.68 -6.23 25.54
N PRO A 183 -5.33 -7.19 24.83
CA PRO A 183 -5.41 -8.56 25.29
C PRO A 183 -4.09 -9.30 25.11
N CYS A 184 -3.94 -10.42 25.81
CA CYS A 184 -2.82 -11.34 25.63
C CYS A 184 -3.38 -12.76 25.42
N PRO A 185 -3.16 -13.39 24.23
CA PRO A 185 -2.47 -12.86 23.04
C PRO A 185 -3.19 -11.67 22.37
N PHE A 186 -2.48 -10.91 21.53
CA PHE A 186 -3.05 -9.76 20.83
C PHE A 186 -4.23 -10.18 19.94
N ASN A 187 -5.14 -9.25 19.67
CA ASN A 187 -6.37 -9.44 18.88
C ASN A 187 -7.38 -10.46 19.44
N MET A 188 -7.01 -11.29 20.43
CA MET A 188 -7.84 -12.40 20.89
C MET A 188 -8.87 -11.96 21.92
N TYR A 189 -9.99 -11.46 21.43
CA TYR A 189 -11.13 -11.03 22.21
C TYR A 189 -12.10 -12.17 22.49
N VAL A 190 -11.91 -12.82 23.65
CA VAL A 190 -12.68 -13.98 24.09
C VAL A 190 -14.12 -13.59 24.43
N PRO A 191 -15.15 -14.19 23.79
CA PRO A 191 -16.55 -13.94 24.13
C PRO A 191 -16.86 -14.33 25.59
N ASN A 192 -17.79 -13.61 26.23
CA ASN A 192 -18.18 -13.87 27.61
C ASN A 192 -18.78 -15.28 27.78
N GLU A 193 -19.48 -15.79 26.77
CA GLU A 193 -19.99 -17.16 26.80
C GLU A 193 -18.88 -18.22 26.90
N VAL A 194 -17.73 -17.99 26.25
CA VAL A 194 -16.56 -18.87 26.34
C VAL A 194 -15.91 -18.75 27.71
N SER A 195 -15.86 -17.54 28.27
CA SER A 195 -15.39 -17.33 29.65
C SER A 195 -16.17 -18.17 30.65
N ILE A 196 -17.50 -18.23 30.51
CA ILE A 196 -18.36 -19.04 31.37
C ILE A 196 -18.13 -20.54 31.11
N LYS A 197 -18.18 -20.98 29.84
CA LYS A 197 -18.05 -22.41 29.47
C LYS A 197 -16.68 -23.01 29.81
N SER A 198 -15.63 -22.19 29.82
CA SER A 198 -14.27 -22.60 30.20
C SER A 198 -14.01 -22.47 31.72
N ASN A 199 -15.04 -22.20 32.54
CA ASN A 199 -14.89 -21.94 33.99
C ASN A 199 -13.83 -20.86 34.30
N GLY A 200 -13.77 -19.82 33.46
CA GLY A 200 -12.82 -18.71 33.59
C GLY A 200 -11.40 -19.02 33.11
N GLN A 201 -11.10 -20.22 32.62
CA GLN A 201 -9.77 -20.56 32.10
C GLN A 201 -9.39 -19.70 30.87
N MET A 202 -10.36 -19.47 29.97
CA MET A 202 -10.22 -18.58 28.82
C MET A 202 -11.11 -17.36 29.04
N SER A 203 -10.56 -16.31 29.63
CA SER A 203 -11.33 -15.09 29.91
C SER A 203 -10.49 -13.83 29.83
N LEU A 204 -11.13 -12.73 29.42
CA LEU A 204 -10.62 -11.36 29.50
C LEU A 204 -11.04 -10.64 30.78
N SER A 205 -11.63 -11.33 31.76
CA SER A 205 -12.03 -10.71 33.04
C SER A 205 -10.85 -10.04 33.77
N TRP A 206 -9.63 -10.58 33.64
CA TRP A 206 -8.42 -9.95 34.20
C TRP A 206 -8.14 -8.57 33.62
N LEU A 207 -8.50 -8.34 32.36
CA LEU A 207 -8.35 -7.06 31.68
C LEU A 207 -9.55 -6.17 32.01
N TYR A 208 -10.77 -6.62 31.70
CA TYR A 208 -11.97 -5.78 31.84
C TYR A 208 -12.26 -5.35 33.28
N ASN A 209 -12.09 -6.24 34.26
CA ASN A 209 -12.33 -5.89 35.65
C ASN A 209 -11.28 -4.90 36.15
N THR A 210 -10.00 -5.14 35.88
CA THR A 210 -8.91 -4.24 36.29
C THR A 210 -9.09 -2.85 35.66
N LEU A 211 -9.44 -2.77 34.37
CA LEU A 211 -9.69 -1.49 33.73
C LEU A 211 -10.92 -0.77 34.32
N ALA A 212 -12.05 -1.46 34.50
CA ALA A 212 -13.27 -0.81 35.01
C ALA A 212 -13.25 -0.46 36.50
N ASP A 213 -12.62 -1.29 37.33
CA ASP A 213 -12.63 -1.14 38.79
C ASP A 213 -11.45 -0.32 39.30
N ASP A 214 -10.30 -0.40 38.64
CA ASP A 214 -9.06 0.21 39.12
C ASP A 214 -8.58 1.34 38.20
N TYR A 215 -8.23 1.02 36.95
CA TYR A 215 -7.47 1.97 36.11
C TYR A 215 -8.35 3.10 35.57
N TRP A 216 -9.52 2.79 35.02
CA TRP A 216 -10.44 3.74 34.39
C TRP A 216 -11.68 4.04 35.24
N SER A 217 -11.70 3.64 36.50
CA SER A 217 -12.86 3.71 37.39
C SER A 217 -13.45 5.10 37.61
N GLN A 218 -12.63 6.16 37.48
CA GLN A 218 -13.09 7.55 37.55
C GLN A 218 -13.79 8.02 36.25
N TRP A 219 -13.47 7.39 35.12
CA TRP A 219 -13.99 7.73 33.80
C TRP A 219 -15.19 6.85 33.43
N ILE A 220 -15.10 5.54 33.71
CA ILE A 220 -16.21 4.58 33.62
C ILE A 220 -16.84 4.47 35.01
N ASN A 221 -17.55 5.52 35.42
CA ASN A 221 -17.95 5.71 36.82
C ASN A 221 -19.41 5.33 37.13
N THR A 222 -20.26 5.10 36.13
CA THR A 222 -21.64 4.67 36.35
C THR A 222 -21.75 3.15 36.46
N ALA A 223 -22.71 2.67 37.26
CA ALA A 223 -22.93 1.23 37.42
C ALA A 223 -23.31 0.55 36.10
N SER A 224 -24.08 1.23 35.24
CA SER A 224 -24.44 0.73 33.90
C SER A 224 -23.23 0.65 32.97
N ALA A 225 -22.38 1.70 32.93
CA ALA A 225 -21.18 1.69 32.09
C ALA A 225 -20.18 0.63 32.54
N LYS A 226 -19.93 0.47 33.85
CA LYS A 226 -19.07 -0.59 34.38
C LYS A 226 -19.61 -1.98 34.04
N LYS A 227 -20.93 -2.19 34.16
CA LYS A 227 -21.55 -3.47 33.83
C LYS A 227 -21.42 -3.78 32.34
N ALA A 228 -21.69 -2.83 31.46
CA ALA A 228 -21.53 -3.00 30.02
C ALA A 228 -20.07 -3.29 29.65
N PHE A 229 -19.13 -2.51 30.20
CA PHE A 229 -17.70 -2.67 29.91
C PHE A 229 -17.17 -4.03 30.35
N LYS A 230 -17.58 -4.52 31.54
CA LYS A 230 -17.22 -5.87 31.99
C LYS A 230 -17.89 -6.98 31.18
N THR A 231 -18.97 -6.69 30.46
CA THR A 231 -19.68 -7.67 29.63
C THR A 231 -18.95 -7.91 28.32
N GLY A 232 -18.52 -6.86 27.62
CA GLY A 232 -17.91 -7.00 26.30
C GLY A 232 -16.93 -5.88 25.90
N GLY A 233 -16.46 -5.07 26.86
CA GLY A 233 -15.54 -3.97 26.62
C GLY A 233 -16.16 -2.70 26.02
N TYR A 234 -17.50 -2.66 25.87
CA TYR A 234 -18.25 -1.51 25.38
C TYR A 234 -19.00 -0.80 26.51
N TYR A 235 -19.27 0.50 26.36
CA TYR A 235 -20.03 1.26 27.35
C TYR A 235 -20.54 2.59 26.76
N SER A 236 -21.45 3.25 27.48
CA SER A 236 -21.91 4.58 27.11
C SER A 236 -21.87 5.52 28.32
N ILE A 237 -21.57 6.80 28.07
CA ILE A 237 -21.63 7.87 29.06
C ILE A 237 -22.38 9.04 28.44
N GLN A 238 -23.38 9.54 29.16
CA GLN A 238 -24.03 10.78 28.79
C GLN A 238 -23.15 11.95 29.25
N LEU A 239 -22.55 12.67 28.30
CA LEU A 239 -21.66 13.78 28.61
C LEU A 239 -22.43 14.98 29.16
N ASN A 240 -23.59 15.28 28.56
CA ASN A 240 -24.47 16.38 28.97
C ASN A 240 -25.92 16.13 28.49
N ASP A 241 -26.78 17.14 28.50
CA ASP A 241 -28.18 17.05 28.08
C ASP A 241 -28.40 17.04 26.55
N ARG A 242 -27.32 17.02 25.76
CA ARG A 242 -27.30 17.13 24.29
C ARG A 242 -26.47 16.05 23.61
N LEU A 243 -25.41 15.57 24.26
CA LEU A 243 -24.43 14.65 23.69
C LEU A 243 -24.20 13.44 24.59
N LYS A 244 -24.18 12.27 23.96
CA LYS A 244 -23.81 10.99 24.56
C LYS A 244 -22.63 10.38 23.82
N ILE A 245 -21.67 9.86 24.56
CA ILE A 245 -20.53 9.11 24.03
C ILE A 245 -20.87 7.62 24.11
N VAL A 246 -20.78 6.93 22.98
CA VAL A 246 -20.97 5.48 22.89
C VAL A 246 -19.67 4.85 22.42
N VAL A 247 -19.11 3.98 23.25
CA VAL A 247 -17.83 3.31 23.01
C VAL A 247 -18.10 1.86 22.68
N LEU A 248 -17.70 1.42 21.49
CA LEU A 248 -17.84 0.03 21.04
C LEU A 248 -16.50 -0.68 21.11
N ASN A 249 -16.47 -1.92 21.59
CA ASN A 249 -15.34 -2.82 21.37
C ASN A 249 -15.50 -3.48 19.99
N ASN A 250 -14.98 -2.84 18.94
CA ASN A 250 -15.05 -3.44 17.61
C ASN A 250 -13.95 -4.46 17.33
N ASN A 251 -13.03 -4.74 18.27
CA ASN A 251 -12.09 -5.84 18.09
C ASN A 251 -12.79 -7.22 18.04
N ILE A 252 -14.03 -7.31 18.56
CA ILE A 252 -14.85 -8.53 18.48
C ILE A 252 -15.28 -8.88 17.05
N CYS A 253 -15.23 -7.95 16.10
CA CYS A 253 -15.53 -8.19 14.69
C CYS A 253 -14.26 -8.38 13.83
N GLY A 254 -13.08 -8.09 14.38
CA GLY A 254 -11.85 -7.94 13.60
C GLY A 254 -11.38 -9.26 12.97
N GLY A 255 -10.89 -9.22 11.73
CA GLY A 255 -10.41 -10.41 11.01
C GLY A 255 -9.25 -11.16 11.68
N ARG A 256 -8.52 -10.51 12.60
CA ARG A 256 -7.46 -11.16 13.42
C ARG A 256 -7.97 -11.73 14.74
N ASN A 257 -9.22 -11.45 15.12
CA ASN A 257 -9.83 -12.07 16.28
C ASN A 257 -10.45 -13.41 15.88
N TYR A 258 -9.69 -14.50 15.99
CA TYR A 258 -10.17 -15.82 15.56
C TYR A 258 -11.41 -16.33 16.31
N TRP A 259 -11.77 -15.72 17.45
CA TRP A 259 -13.00 -16.05 18.17
C TRP A 259 -14.28 -15.77 17.36
N VAL A 260 -14.22 -14.97 16.29
CA VAL A 260 -15.36 -14.82 15.35
C VAL A 260 -15.79 -16.16 14.73
N ALA A 261 -14.87 -17.12 14.62
CA ALA A 261 -15.17 -18.47 14.13
C ALA A 261 -15.80 -19.39 15.20
N TYR A 262 -15.85 -18.97 16.47
CA TYR A 262 -16.55 -19.72 17.51
C TYR A 262 -18.07 -19.51 17.44
N ASN A 263 -18.46 -18.24 17.42
CA ASN A 263 -19.85 -17.80 17.27
C ASN A 263 -19.86 -16.38 16.66
N PRO A 264 -20.20 -16.26 15.36
CA PRO A 264 -20.13 -14.99 14.65
C PRO A 264 -21.39 -14.12 14.83
N VAL A 265 -22.39 -14.53 15.62
CA VAL A 265 -23.66 -13.80 15.73
C VAL A 265 -23.62 -12.86 16.92
N ASP A 266 -23.55 -11.55 16.63
CA ASP A 266 -23.53 -10.44 17.61
C ASP A 266 -22.82 -10.77 18.94
N PRO A 267 -21.47 -11.00 18.92
CA PRO A 267 -20.74 -11.41 20.11
C PRO A 267 -20.99 -10.46 21.30
N ASP A 268 -21.29 -11.04 22.46
CA ASP A 268 -21.65 -10.34 23.70
C ASP A 268 -22.82 -9.36 23.58
N GLY A 269 -23.66 -9.50 22.54
CA GLY A 269 -24.86 -8.69 22.31
C GLY A 269 -24.57 -7.21 22.02
N GLN A 270 -23.37 -6.88 21.57
CA GLN A 270 -22.91 -5.50 21.45
C GLN A 270 -23.74 -4.67 20.47
N LEU A 271 -24.06 -5.19 19.28
CA LEU A 271 -24.84 -4.44 18.29
C LEU A 271 -26.30 -4.31 18.73
N LYS A 272 -26.86 -5.34 19.39
CA LYS A 272 -28.19 -5.22 20.00
C LYS A 272 -28.22 -4.14 21.08
N TRP A 273 -27.22 -4.12 21.96
CA TRP A 273 -27.06 -3.07 22.97
C TRP A 273 -26.90 -1.68 22.30
N PHE A 274 -26.10 -1.59 21.25
CA PHE A 274 -25.88 -0.35 20.51
C PHE A 274 -27.17 0.20 19.89
N ILE A 275 -28.02 -0.66 19.33
CA ILE A 275 -29.36 -0.29 18.84
C ILE A 275 -30.19 0.33 19.97
N ASP A 276 -30.17 -0.26 21.17
CA ASP A 276 -30.94 0.23 22.31
C ASP A 276 -30.44 1.60 22.80
N GLU A 277 -29.12 1.82 22.78
CA GLU A 277 -28.50 3.10 23.13
C GLU A 277 -28.89 4.21 22.15
N LEU A 278 -28.87 3.92 20.85
CA LEU A 278 -29.26 4.87 19.80
C LEU A 278 -30.76 5.14 19.79
N ASP A 279 -31.59 4.12 19.98
CA ASP A 279 -33.06 4.25 20.06
C ASP A 279 -33.48 5.11 21.27
N SER A 280 -32.78 4.94 22.38
CA SER A 280 -32.95 5.76 23.58
C SER A 280 -32.52 7.21 23.34
N ALA A 281 -31.38 7.43 22.67
CA ALA A 281 -30.90 8.77 22.31
C ALA A 281 -31.85 9.48 21.32
N GLU A 282 -32.37 8.76 20.32
CA GLU A 282 -33.37 9.26 19.37
C GLU A 282 -34.63 9.74 20.10
N THR A 283 -35.12 8.94 21.04
CA THR A 283 -36.31 9.25 21.85
C THR A 283 -36.10 10.49 22.73
N GLN A 284 -34.88 10.72 23.19
CA GLN A 284 -34.53 11.85 24.06
C GLN A 284 -34.12 13.12 23.28
N GLY A 285 -33.94 13.03 21.96
CA GLY A 285 -33.39 14.15 21.17
C GLY A 285 -31.92 14.44 21.50
N ILE A 286 -31.15 13.42 21.86
CA ILE A 286 -29.72 13.51 22.21
C ILE A 286 -28.88 13.01 21.05
N HIS A 287 -27.84 13.74 20.69
CA HIS A 287 -26.86 13.32 19.69
C HIS A 287 -25.87 12.29 20.24
N VAL A 288 -25.34 11.44 19.35
CA VAL A 288 -24.36 10.40 19.72
C VAL A 288 -23.05 10.57 18.95
N LEU A 289 -21.94 10.60 19.69
CA LEU A 289 -20.58 10.45 19.17
C LEU A 289 -20.11 9.02 19.45
N ILE A 290 -19.61 8.34 18.42
CA ILE A 290 -19.19 6.93 18.52
C ILE A 290 -17.66 6.86 18.61
N LEU A 291 -17.16 6.07 19.55
CA LEU A 291 -15.74 5.70 19.64
C LEU A 291 -15.57 4.23 19.30
N THR A 292 -14.63 3.96 18.39
CA THR A 292 -14.18 2.62 17.99
C THR A 292 -12.67 2.64 17.86
N HIS A 293 -12.00 1.49 17.93
CA HIS A 293 -10.56 1.44 17.72
C HIS A 293 -10.25 1.26 16.23
N GLN A 294 -10.66 0.13 15.64
CA GLN A 294 -10.35 -0.14 14.23
C GLN A 294 -11.36 0.54 13.28
N PRO A 295 -10.95 0.97 12.07
CA PRO A 295 -11.90 1.33 11.02
C PRO A 295 -12.83 0.16 10.69
N MET A 296 -14.06 0.45 10.23
CA MET A 296 -15.08 -0.58 10.03
C MET A 296 -14.77 -1.58 8.91
N SER A 297 -13.80 -1.29 8.04
CA SER A 297 -13.28 -2.21 7.02
C SER A 297 -12.59 -3.44 7.61
N ALA A 298 -12.17 -3.41 8.88
CA ALA A 298 -11.53 -4.54 9.55
C ALA A 298 -12.53 -5.63 10.02
N CYS A 299 -13.83 -5.32 10.04
CA CYS A 299 -14.86 -6.25 10.48
C CYS A 299 -15.20 -7.29 9.41
N TYR A 300 -15.52 -8.53 9.82
CA TYR A 300 -16.14 -9.50 8.90
C TYR A 300 -17.50 -9.01 8.40
N GLN A 301 -17.86 -9.45 7.19
CA GLN A 301 -18.91 -8.84 6.39
C GLN A 301 -20.25 -8.69 7.12
N SER A 302 -20.75 -9.74 7.78
CA SER A 302 -22.08 -9.72 8.39
C SER A 302 -22.18 -8.79 9.59
N TRP A 303 -21.14 -8.70 10.42
CA TRP A 303 -21.10 -7.71 11.49
C TRP A 303 -21.04 -6.30 10.92
N GLY A 304 -20.15 -6.07 9.94
CA GLY A 304 -20.04 -4.80 9.23
C GLY A 304 -21.36 -4.36 8.60
N ASN A 305 -22.06 -5.26 7.92
CA ASN A 305 -23.38 -4.99 7.31
C ASN A 305 -24.42 -4.59 8.36
N ASN A 306 -24.45 -5.24 9.53
CA ASN A 306 -25.37 -4.87 10.60
C ASN A 306 -25.02 -3.51 11.19
N TYR A 307 -23.74 -3.23 11.43
CA TYR A 307 -23.29 -1.91 11.87
C TYR A 307 -23.70 -0.82 10.88
N MET A 308 -23.47 -1.03 9.59
CA MET A 308 -23.86 -0.09 8.52
C MET A 308 -25.37 0.17 8.51
N ARG A 309 -26.20 -0.87 8.62
CA ARG A 309 -27.66 -0.74 8.73
C ARG A 309 -28.10 0.05 9.97
N ILE A 310 -27.42 -0.16 11.10
CA ILE A 310 -27.69 0.56 12.35
C ILE A 310 -27.33 2.04 12.18
N VAL A 311 -26.13 2.34 11.68
CA VAL A 311 -25.66 3.71 11.49
C VAL A 311 -26.55 4.47 10.50
N GLU A 312 -26.93 3.84 9.39
CA GLU A 312 -27.86 4.42 8.42
C GLU A 312 -29.22 4.73 9.05
N ARG A 313 -29.78 3.77 9.81
CA ARG A 313 -31.06 3.95 10.50
C ARG A 313 -31.03 5.13 11.47
N PHE A 314 -29.92 5.37 12.14
CA PHE A 314 -29.79 6.40 13.17
C PHE A 314 -28.91 7.59 12.72
N ALA A 315 -28.79 7.83 11.40
CA ALA A 315 -27.94 8.89 10.85
C ALA A 315 -28.34 10.31 11.30
N ASN A 316 -29.59 10.52 11.72
CA ASN A 316 -30.08 11.76 12.35
C ASN A 316 -29.57 11.98 13.78
N VAL A 317 -29.27 10.89 14.49
CA VAL A 317 -28.81 10.88 15.90
C VAL A 317 -27.28 10.98 15.96
N ILE A 318 -26.58 10.22 15.11
CA ILE A 318 -25.13 10.10 15.12
C ILE A 318 -24.48 11.34 14.49
N VAL A 319 -23.49 11.93 15.16
CA VAL A 319 -22.76 13.10 14.64
C VAL A 319 -21.51 12.73 13.86
N SER A 320 -20.73 11.77 14.38
CA SER A 320 -19.51 11.22 13.74
C SER A 320 -18.99 10.03 14.55
N THR A 321 -18.09 9.26 13.92
CA THR A 321 -17.31 8.21 14.58
C THR A 321 -15.82 8.61 14.66
N TYR A 322 -15.13 8.16 15.70
CA TYR A 322 -13.67 8.35 15.85
C TYR A 322 -12.97 7.00 16.03
N TYR A 323 -11.85 6.85 15.33
CA TYR A 323 -11.06 5.63 15.16
C TYR A 323 -9.57 5.85 15.52
N GLY A 324 -8.80 4.77 15.59
CA GLY A 324 -7.33 4.74 15.66
C GLY A 324 -6.79 3.63 14.76
N HIS A 325 -5.89 2.78 15.27
CA HIS A 325 -5.44 1.50 14.71
C HIS A 325 -4.58 1.57 13.45
N THR A 326 -4.91 2.41 12.45
CA THR A 326 -4.11 2.48 11.21
C THR A 326 -2.82 3.26 11.41
N HIS A 327 -2.76 4.06 12.48
CA HIS A 327 -1.69 5.00 12.83
C HIS A 327 -1.62 6.24 11.93
N TYR A 328 -2.26 6.21 10.77
CA TYR A 328 -2.31 7.31 9.81
C TYR A 328 -3.41 8.34 10.14
N ASP A 329 -3.21 9.59 9.73
CA ASP A 329 -4.28 10.60 9.71
C ASP A 329 -5.22 10.33 8.52
N GLU A 330 -6.38 9.71 8.78
CA GLU A 330 -7.33 9.37 7.74
C GLU A 330 -8.75 9.85 8.05
N ILE A 331 -9.59 9.85 7.00
CA ILE A 331 -11.04 10.00 7.09
C ILE A 331 -11.70 8.76 6.50
N GLN A 332 -12.70 8.21 7.19
CA GLN A 332 -13.54 7.12 6.69
C GLN A 332 -14.93 7.68 6.39
N VAL A 333 -15.40 7.49 5.15
CA VAL A 333 -16.80 7.70 4.78
C VAL A 333 -17.44 6.36 4.48
N LEU A 334 -18.54 6.09 5.17
CA LEU A 334 -19.32 4.88 5.03
C LEU A 334 -20.40 5.10 3.97
N TYR A 335 -20.52 4.15 3.06
CA TYR A 335 -21.44 4.22 1.93
C TYR A 335 -22.42 3.05 1.94
N ASN A 336 -23.65 3.30 1.51
CA ASN A 336 -24.58 2.24 1.16
C ASN A 336 -25.06 2.41 -0.30
N LYS A 337 -25.71 1.38 -0.84
CA LYS A 337 -26.29 1.38 -2.18
C LYS A 337 -27.79 1.37 -2.10
N ASN A 338 -28.40 2.18 -2.96
CA ASN A 338 -29.84 2.14 -3.14
C ASN A 338 -30.18 0.79 -3.82
N PRO A 339 -31.04 -0.06 -3.23
CA PRO A 339 -31.33 -1.39 -3.78
C PRO A 339 -32.09 -1.34 -5.11
N THR A 340 -32.68 -0.20 -5.47
CA THR A 340 -33.43 0.00 -6.72
C THR A 340 -32.60 0.69 -7.79
N THR A 341 -31.90 1.78 -7.46
CA THR A 341 -31.11 2.55 -8.44
C THR A 341 -29.66 2.08 -8.54
N ASN A 342 -29.19 1.27 -7.59
CA ASN A 342 -27.79 0.87 -7.40
C ASN A 342 -26.83 2.06 -7.21
N GLU A 343 -27.35 3.26 -7.00
CA GLU A 343 -26.56 4.46 -6.71
C GLU A 343 -25.97 4.36 -5.32
N THR A 344 -24.70 4.77 -5.19
CA THR A 344 -23.98 4.80 -3.92
C THR A 344 -24.20 6.15 -3.26
N TYR A 345 -24.53 6.16 -1.97
CA TYR A 345 -24.73 7.38 -1.19
C TYR A 345 -24.03 7.27 0.17
N PRO A 346 -23.52 8.38 0.71
CA PRO A 346 -22.82 8.36 1.99
C PRO A 346 -23.83 8.28 3.14
N ILE A 347 -23.54 7.46 4.15
CA ILE A 347 -24.42 7.26 5.32
C ILE A 347 -23.82 7.85 6.60
N SER A 348 -22.49 7.90 6.70
CA SER A 348 -21.78 8.41 7.87
C SER A 348 -20.33 8.71 7.52
N HIS A 349 -19.66 9.47 8.38
CA HIS A 349 -18.24 9.72 8.30
C HIS A 349 -17.59 9.57 9.69
N GLY A 350 -16.28 9.40 9.70
CA GLY A 350 -15.50 9.44 10.92
C GLY A 350 -14.01 9.61 10.69
N TYR A 351 -13.30 9.91 11.77
CA TYR A 351 -11.91 10.38 11.74
C TYR A 351 -10.99 9.35 12.37
N VAL A 352 -9.92 8.97 11.67
CA VAL A 352 -8.88 8.09 12.20
C VAL A 352 -7.78 8.96 12.82
N GLY A 353 -7.45 8.71 14.08
CA GLY A 353 -6.44 9.49 14.79
C GLY A 353 -5.02 9.20 14.28
N SER A 354 -4.16 10.22 14.30
CA SER A 354 -2.72 10.03 14.10
C SER A 354 -2.11 9.41 15.37
N SER A 355 -1.24 8.42 15.21
CA SER A 355 -0.64 7.71 16.34
C SER A 355 0.34 8.57 17.13
N LEU A 356 0.40 8.37 18.44
CA LEU A 356 1.54 8.85 19.23
C LEU A 356 2.78 7.97 19.07
N THR A 357 2.62 6.71 18.64
CA THR A 357 3.75 5.85 18.30
C THR A 357 4.43 6.26 17.00
N THR A 358 5.73 5.94 16.90
CA THR A 358 6.49 5.95 15.64
C THR A 358 6.29 4.69 14.81
N PHE A 359 5.61 3.66 15.34
CA PHE A 359 5.44 2.39 14.65
C PHE A 359 4.46 2.53 13.47
N SER A 360 4.77 2.16 12.22
CA SER A 360 6.14 2.03 11.71
C SER A 360 6.48 3.26 10.87
N ARG A 361 7.62 3.87 11.19
CA ARG A 361 8.26 4.97 10.46
C ARG A 361 7.41 6.25 10.34
N LEU A 362 6.60 6.55 11.35
CA LEU A 362 5.75 7.75 11.40
C LEU A 362 6.23 8.78 12.40
N ASN A 363 5.93 10.06 12.15
CA ASN A 363 6.06 11.07 13.19
C ASN A 363 4.88 10.94 14.16
N PRO A 364 5.11 11.06 15.48
CA PRO A 364 4.02 11.13 16.45
C PRO A 364 3.10 12.32 16.24
N GLY A 365 1.79 12.10 16.39
CA GLY A 365 0.77 13.11 16.22
C GLY A 365 -0.46 12.97 17.13
N TYR A 366 -1.27 14.02 17.19
CA TYR A 366 -2.60 14.03 17.84
C TYR A 366 -3.50 15.11 17.21
N LYS A 367 -4.81 15.01 17.42
CA LYS A 367 -5.79 15.96 16.86
C LYS A 367 -6.60 16.67 17.93
N ILE A 368 -6.98 17.92 17.67
CA ILE A 368 -7.94 18.66 18.51
C ILE A 368 -9.10 19.13 17.65
N PHE A 369 -10.30 18.68 18.00
CA PHE A 369 -11.54 19.06 17.33
C PHE A 369 -12.21 20.21 18.07
N THR A 370 -12.74 21.16 17.29
CA THR A 370 -13.70 22.15 17.78
C THR A 370 -15.09 21.67 17.39
N LEU A 371 -15.97 21.49 18.38
CA LEU A 371 -17.31 20.95 18.22
C LEU A 371 -18.37 22.02 18.55
N ASP A 372 -19.57 21.91 17.98
CA ASP A 372 -20.74 22.66 18.44
C ASP A 372 -21.31 22.08 19.75
N SER A 373 -22.36 22.69 20.31
CA SER A 373 -22.93 22.22 21.58
C SER A 373 -23.67 20.87 21.48
N ASN A 374 -23.86 20.37 20.27
CA ASN A 374 -24.46 19.08 19.95
C ASN A 374 -23.39 18.02 19.58
N GLY A 375 -22.10 18.38 19.61
CA GLY A 375 -20.99 17.48 19.32
C GLY A 375 -20.58 17.36 17.85
N LYS A 376 -21.17 18.14 16.94
CA LYS A 376 -20.78 18.13 15.53
C LYS A 376 -19.45 18.86 15.34
N ALA A 377 -18.55 18.28 14.56
CA ALA A 377 -17.27 18.91 14.24
C ALA A 377 -17.46 20.19 13.41
N LEU A 378 -16.94 21.31 13.91
CA LEU A 378 -16.91 22.60 13.23
C LEU A 378 -15.59 22.82 12.49
N ASP A 379 -14.49 22.35 13.09
CA ASP A 379 -13.13 22.33 12.55
C ASP A 379 -12.25 21.38 13.37
N TYR A 380 -11.01 21.14 12.92
CA TYR A 380 -10.00 20.46 13.71
C TYR A 380 -8.58 20.91 13.35
N ASP A 381 -7.67 20.70 14.29
CA ASP A 381 -6.23 20.95 14.19
C ASP A 381 -5.47 19.61 14.30
N LEU A 382 -4.42 19.42 13.50
CA LEU A 382 -3.47 18.32 13.61
C LEU A 382 -2.17 18.84 14.24
N TYR A 383 -1.66 18.13 15.24
CA TYR A 383 -0.37 18.41 15.86
C TYR A 383 0.56 17.23 15.63
N TYR A 384 1.82 17.50 15.29
CA TYR A 384 2.85 16.48 15.12
C TYR A 384 4.22 17.02 15.51
N THR A 385 5.17 16.12 15.78
CA THR A 385 6.56 16.48 16.06
C THR A 385 7.49 15.79 15.08
N ASN A 386 8.59 16.44 14.70
CA ASN A 386 9.56 15.84 13.78
C ASN A 386 10.60 15.07 14.59
N MET A 387 10.38 13.75 14.72
CA MET A 387 11.19 12.90 15.58
C MET A 387 12.68 12.89 15.19
N THR A 388 12.98 12.95 13.88
CA THR A 388 14.37 13.06 13.41
C THR A 388 15.03 14.35 13.91
N ALA A 389 14.35 15.49 13.77
CA ALA A 389 14.86 16.78 14.23
C ALA A 389 14.99 16.83 15.76
N ASP A 390 14.02 16.26 16.49
CA ASP A 390 14.03 16.19 17.95
C ASP A 390 15.19 15.33 18.47
N ASN A 391 15.49 14.20 17.81
CA ASN A 391 16.65 13.38 18.13
C ASN A 391 17.98 14.10 17.83
N ILE A 392 18.08 14.87 16.75
CA ILE A 392 19.27 15.69 16.44
C ILE A 392 19.49 16.78 17.49
N ALA A 393 18.41 17.40 17.98
CA ALA A 393 18.48 18.42 19.03
C ALA A 393 18.99 17.85 20.37
N GLY A 394 18.80 16.55 20.58
CA GLY A 394 19.35 15.79 21.70
C GLY A 394 18.39 15.67 22.89
N LYS A 395 18.73 14.76 23.81
CA LYS A 395 17.89 14.36 24.95
C LYS A 395 17.50 15.48 25.92
N ASP A 396 18.30 16.55 25.96
CA ASP A 396 18.08 17.69 26.87
C ASP A 396 17.16 18.76 26.25
N VAL A 397 16.72 18.56 25.00
CA VAL A 397 15.80 19.43 24.28
C VAL A 397 14.44 18.73 24.12
N ILE A 398 13.40 19.38 24.62
CA ILE A 398 12.01 18.88 24.55
C ILE A 398 11.54 18.87 23.08
N PRO A 399 10.88 17.79 22.61
CA PRO A 399 10.33 17.69 21.26
C PRO A 399 9.45 18.88 20.86
N LYS A 400 9.69 19.41 19.66
CA LYS A 400 8.98 20.61 19.18
C LYS A 400 7.74 20.25 18.37
N TRP A 401 6.59 20.37 19.01
CA TRP A 401 5.29 20.20 18.36
C TRP A 401 4.96 21.35 17.41
N THR A 402 4.61 20.98 16.19
CA THR A 402 4.08 21.85 15.12
C THR A 402 2.60 21.53 14.90
N SER A 403 1.82 22.51 14.43
CA SER A 403 0.39 22.35 14.23
C SER A 403 -0.03 22.81 12.83
N GLU A 404 -0.85 22.00 12.17
CA GLU A 404 -1.70 22.43 11.06
C GLU A 404 -3.06 22.80 11.64
N LYS A 405 -3.49 24.04 11.39
CA LYS A 405 -4.70 24.61 12.00
C LYS A 405 -5.81 24.80 11.00
N ALA A 406 -7.05 24.70 11.47
CA ALA A 406 -8.26 24.91 10.70
C ALA A 406 -8.29 24.04 9.43
N LEU A 407 -8.17 22.72 9.61
CA LEU A 407 -8.07 21.75 8.51
C LEU A 407 -9.28 21.78 7.58
N LYS A 408 -10.46 22.19 8.08
CA LYS A 408 -11.62 22.45 7.21
C LYS A 408 -11.28 23.45 6.10
N LYS A 409 -10.58 24.54 6.44
CA LYS A 409 -10.14 25.56 5.49
C LYS A 409 -9.03 25.03 4.58
N VAL A 410 -8.09 24.25 5.12
CA VAL A 410 -7.01 23.61 4.35
C VAL A 410 -7.58 22.71 3.25
N TYR A 411 -8.62 21.95 3.56
CA TYR A 411 -9.33 21.08 2.61
C TYR A 411 -10.36 21.81 1.74
N GLY A 412 -10.55 23.13 1.91
CA GLY A 412 -11.51 23.91 1.15
C GLY A 412 -12.97 23.47 1.35
N LEU A 413 -13.31 23.03 2.56
CA LEU A 413 -14.64 22.54 2.92
C LEU A 413 -15.49 23.65 3.54
N ASP A 414 -16.76 23.70 3.16
CA ASP A 414 -17.73 24.61 3.79
C ASP A 414 -18.21 24.08 5.15
N SER A 415 -18.26 22.75 5.30
CA SER A 415 -18.63 22.06 6.54
C SER A 415 -17.92 20.72 6.66
N LEU A 416 -17.96 20.11 7.84
CA LEU A 416 -17.43 18.75 8.09
C LEU A 416 -18.55 17.71 8.17
N THR A 417 -19.60 17.90 7.37
CA THR A 417 -20.72 16.95 7.27
C THR A 417 -20.36 15.76 6.39
N THR A 418 -21.11 14.66 6.54
CA THR A 418 -21.00 13.47 5.69
C THR A 418 -21.04 13.82 4.20
N ASP A 419 -21.97 14.68 3.78
CA ASP A 419 -22.06 15.13 2.38
C ASP A 419 -20.86 15.96 1.93
N SER A 420 -20.31 16.81 2.81
CA SER A 420 -19.12 17.60 2.47
C SER A 420 -17.89 16.70 2.30
N TRP A 421 -17.74 15.69 3.15
CA TRP A 421 -16.68 14.68 3.01
C TRP A 421 -16.88 13.80 1.78
N ASP A 422 -18.11 13.40 1.45
CA ASP A 422 -18.39 12.69 0.21
C ASP A 422 -18.08 13.53 -1.02
N GLN A 423 -18.52 14.79 -1.05
CA GLN A 423 -18.18 15.72 -2.13
C GLN A 423 -16.67 15.93 -2.23
N PHE A 424 -15.97 16.04 -1.11
CA PHE A 424 -14.51 16.13 -1.06
C PHE A 424 -13.84 14.90 -1.63
N LEU A 425 -14.22 13.70 -1.18
CA LEU A 425 -13.68 12.44 -1.70
C LEU A 425 -14.01 12.25 -3.17
N THR A 426 -15.21 12.64 -3.60
CA THR A 426 -15.62 12.61 -5.00
C THR A 426 -14.78 13.60 -5.82
N LYS A 427 -14.54 14.83 -5.33
CA LYS A 427 -13.65 15.82 -5.97
C LYS A 427 -12.19 15.36 -5.98
N ALA A 428 -11.69 14.77 -4.89
CA ALA A 428 -10.35 14.21 -4.77
C ALA A 428 -10.16 13.07 -5.79
N LYS A 429 -11.14 12.15 -5.89
CA LYS A 429 -11.15 11.04 -6.87
C LYS A 429 -11.28 11.51 -8.32
N THR A 430 -11.94 12.63 -8.59
CA THR A 430 -12.32 13.05 -9.96
C THR A 430 -11.57 14.27 -10.50
N LYS A 431 -10.79 15.03 -9.70
CA LYS A 431 -10.42 16.39 -10.11
C LYS A 431 -9.11 17.00 -9.67
N ASP A 432 -8.46 16.61 -8.59
CA ASP A 432 -7.45 17.52 -8.02
C ASP A 432 -6.20 16.82 -7.50
N LYS A 433 -5.18 16.74 -8.37
CA LYS A 433 -3.82 16.33 -7.99
C LYS A 433 -3.25 17.23 -6.88
N LEU A 434 -3.71 18.48 -6.72
CA LEU A 434 -3.25 19.39 -5.67
C LEU A 434 -3.88 19.05 -4.32
N LEU A 435 -5.16 18.67 -4.32
CA LEU A 435 -5.88 18.19 -3.14
C LEU A 435 -5.38 16.79 -2.70
N LEU A 436 -5.12 15.89 -3.66
CA LEU A 436 -4.47 14.61 -3.42
C LEU A 436 -2.99 14.76 -3.05
N ASN A 437 -2.27 15.77 -3.52
CA ASN A 437 -0.89 16.07 -3.08
C ASN A 437 -0.85 16.71 -1.69
N ASN A 438 -1.84 17.53 -1.30
CA ASN A 438 -1.97 18.07 0.06
C ASN A 438 -2.48 17.00 1.05
N LEU A 439 -3.28 16.04 0.58
CA LEU A 439 -3.65 14.85 1.36
C LEU A 439 -2.48 13.87 1.44
N ARG A 440 -1.77 13.59 0.33
CA ARG A 440 -0.56 12.75 0.34
C ARG A 440 0.60 13.40 1.08
N SER A 441 0.75 14.73 1.12
CA SER A 441 1.78 15.35 1.98
C SER A 441 1.50 15.15 3.47
N ASN A 442 0.24 14.86 3.83
CA ASN A 442 -0.20 14.66 5.21
C ASN A 442 -0.39 13.17 5.57
N ILE A 443 -0.68 12.31 4.58
CA ILE A 443 -0.93 10.85 4.73
C ILE A 443 0.31 10.03 4.37
N ASP A 444 1.13 10.55 3.47
CA ASP A 444 2.45 10.06 3.10
C ASP A 444 3.43 11.11 3.65
N HIS A 445 4.12 10.82 4.77
CA HIS A 445 5.30 11.62 5.10
C HIS A 445 6.43 11.44 4.04
N GLY A 446 6.16 10.75 2.94
CA GLY A 446 6.86 10.86 1.67
C GLY A 446 6.00 11.44 0.53
N ASN A 447 5.88 12.77 0.44
CA ASN A 447 5.67 13.38 -0.88
C ASN A 447 6.47 14.69 -0.95
N HIS A 448 7.49 14.68 -1.81
CA HIS A 448 8.63 15.58 -1.86
C HIS A 448 8.33 17.01 -1.39
N THR A 449 8.69 17.27 -0.13
CA THR A 449 8.75 18.62 0.41
C THR A 449 9.59 19.50 -0.53
N LYS A 450 9.38 20.83 -0.46
CA LYS A 450 10.35 21.78 -0.99
C LYS A 450 11.79 21.38 -0.64
N GLN A 451 11.97 20.79 0.54
CA GLN A 451 13.23 20.22 1.01
C GLN A 451 13.71 19.02 0.17
N ALA A 452 12.88 18.02 -0.15
CA ALA A 452 13.30 16.92 -1.02
C ALA A 452 13.75 17.39 -2.42
N CYS A 453 13.16 18.47 -2.95
CA CYS A 453 13.64 19.12 -4.17
C CYS A 453 15.02 19.76 -3.98
N TYR A 454 15.23 20.47 -2.88
CA TYR A 454 16.56 21.01 -2.55
C TYR A 454 17.58 19.91 -2.27
N ASP A 455 17.19 18.82 -1.62
CA ASP A 455 18.04 17.68 -1.31
C ASP A 455 18.45 16.95 -2.57
N CYS A 456 17.52 16.73 -3.51
CA CYS A 456 17.82 16.19 -4.83
C CYS A 456 18.83 17.08 -5.57
N VAL A 457 18.57 18.39 -5.64
CA VAL A 457 19.49 19.33 -6.31
C VAL A 457 20.86 19.34 -5.63
N SER A 458 20.90 19.36 -4.30
CA SER A 458 22.13 19.35 -3.50
C SER A 458 22.93 18.05 -3.71
N ALA A 459 22.25 16.90 -3.64
CA ALA A 459 22.84 15.58 -3.81
C ALA A 459 23.41 15.41 -5.22
N LEU A 460 22.63 15.73 -6.27
CA LEU A 460 23.09 15.63 -7.65
C LEU A 460 24.19 16.64 -7.96
N THR A 461 24.14 17.85 -7.37
CA THR A 461 25.20 18.86 -7.54
C THR A 461 26.50 18.37 -6.91
N THR A 462 26.41 17.85 -5.70
CA THR A 462 27.56 17.26 -4.99
C THR A 462 28.12 16.07 -5.75
N ALA A 463 27.25 15.16 -6.21
CA ALA A 463 27.63 14.01 -7.01
C ALA A 463 28.33 14.44 -8.32
N LYS A 464 27.81 15.45 -9.04
CA LYS A 464 28.45 15.98 -10.26
C LYS A 464 29.81 16.63 -9.99
N LEU A 465 30.01 17.20 -8.80
CA LEU A 465 31.28 17.79 -8.40
C LEU A 465 32.30 16.71 -8.00
N VAL A 466 31.89 15.69 -7.26
CA VAL A 466 32.78 14.66 -6.69
C VAL A 466 33.05 13.53 -7.69
N LEU A 467 32.02 13.05 -8.38
CA LEU A 467 32.08 11.89 -9.28
C LEU A 467 32.59 12.30 -10.67
N LYS A 468 33.89 12.61 -10.75
CA LYS A 468 34.56 13.00 -12.00
C LYS A 468 34.92 11.83 -12.91
N THR A 469 35.09 10.64 -12.36
CA THR A 469 35.28 9.41 -13.13
C THR A 469 34.54 8.27 -12.44
N PRO A 470 34.18 7.19 -13.18
CA PRO A 470 33.60 6.02 -12.55
C PRO A 470 34.49 5.39 -11.49
N ASP A 471 35.82 5.46 -11.66
CA ASP A 471 36.78 4.94 -10.68
C ASP A 471 36.66 5.62 -9.30
N VAL A 472 36.26 6.88 -9.25
CA VAL A 472 36.00 7.58 -7.97
C VAL A 472 34.83 6.90 -7.25
N LEU A 473 33.74 6.62 -7.95
CA LEU A 473 32.57 5.96 -7.36
C LEU A 473 32.88 4.50 -6.98
N LYS A 474 33.57 3.75 -7.84
CA LYS A 474 34.03 2.37 -7.56
C LYS A 474 34.95 2.31 -6.33
N SER A 475 35.89 3.26 -6.23
CA SER A 475 36.81 3.34 -5.09
C SER A 475 36.11 3.75 -3.79
N ALA A 476 35.12 4.63 -3.88
CA ALA A 476 34.31 5.06 -2.74
C ALA A 476 33.27 4.01 -2.32
N ALA A 477 32.85 3.11 -3.22
CA ALA A 477 31.78 2.13 -2.99
C ALA A 477 32.02 1.31 -1.71
N LYS A 478 33.23 0.80 -1.49
CA LYS A 478 33.56 0.03 -0.27
C LYS A 478 33.43 0.83 1.02
N THR A 479 33.56 2.15 0.95
CA THR A 479 33.40 3.04 2.10
C THR A 479 31.93 3.40 2.27
N ILE A 480 31.25 3.77 1.18
CA ILE A 480 29.82 4.09 1.15
C ILE A 480 29.02 2.89 1.67
N CYS A 481 29.25 1.70 1.14
CA CYS A 481 28.54 0.47 1.51
C CYS A 481 28.85 -0.05 2.92
N LYS A 482 29.86 0.51 3.59
CA LYS A 482 30.16 0.25 5.01
C LYS A 482 29.71 1.39 5.92
N THR A 483 29.17 2.46 5.35
CA THR A 483 28.69 3.61 6.12
C THR A 483 27.41 3.22 6.86
N PRO A 484 27.27 3.51 8.17
CA PRO A 484 26.03 3.28 8.90
C PRO A 484 24.82 3.90 8.19
N GLY A 485 23.74 3.15 8.03
CA GLY A 485 22.53 3.55 7.30
C GLY A 485 22.37 2.99 5.88
N VAL A 486 23.40 2.33 5.31
CA VAL A 486 23.22 1.52 4.10
C VAL A 486 22.67 0.15 4.50
N VAL A 487 21.42 -0.13 4.09
CA VAL A 487 20.66 -1.34 4.47
C VAL A 487 21.13 -2.58 3.70
N GLU A 488 21.59 -2.40 2.46
CA GLU A 488 22.02 -3.50 1.59
C GLU A 488 23.31 -4.18 2.10
N PRO A 489 23.42 -5.51 2.01
CA PRO A 489 24.66 -6.22 2.33
C PRO A 489 25.84 -5.64 1.55
N ASN A 490 27.01 -5.55 2.20
CA ASN A 490 28.18 -4.91 1.59
C ASN A 490 28.55 -5.51 0.21
N ARG A 491 28.33 -6.81 -0.01
CA ARG A 491 28.53 -7.44 -1.33
C ARG A 491 27.55 -6.90 -2.37
N VAL A 492 26.26 -6.85 -2.04
CA VAL A 492 25.18 -6.33 -2.89
C VAL A 492 25.41 -4.86 -3.21
N CYS A 493 25.62 -4.03 -2.20
CA CYS A 493 25.85 -2.60 -2.38
C CYS A 493 27.09 -2.31 -3.25
N VAL A 494 28.22 -2.97 -2.97
CA VAL A 494 29.46 -2.77 -3.75
C VAL A 494 29.27 -3.27 -5.18
N GLY A 495 28.62 -4.42 -5.38
CA GLY A 495 28.29 -4.95 -6.69
C GLY A 495 27.45 -3.97 -7.51
N THR A 496 26.33 -3.52 -6.94
CA THR A 496 25.44 -2.53 -7.56
C THR A 496 26.17 -1.23 -7.90
N LEU A 497 26.92 -0.63 -6.96
CA LEU A 497 27.65 0.61 -7.24
C LEU A 497 28.73 0.45 -8.30
N ASN A 498 29.40 -0.71 -8.36
CA ASN A 498 30.42 -0.98 -9.37
C ASN A 498 29.83 -1.09 -10.77
N ILE A 499 28.69 -1.75 -10.89
CA ILE A 499 27.99 -1.96 -12.17
C ILE A 499 27.32 -0.65 -12.62
N MET A 500 26.74 0.12 -11.70
CA MET A 500 26.04 1.37 -11.99
C MET A 500 26.96 2.59 -12.15
N SER A 501 28.24 2.50 -11.80
CA SER A 501 29.11 3.68 -11.76
C SER A 501 29.29 4.36 -13.11
N ASP A 502 29.49 3.57 -14.16
CA ASP A 502 29.77 4.06 -15.51
C ASP A 502 28.55 4.83 -16.07
N PRO A 503 27.32 4.28 -16.07
CA PRO A 503 26.15 5.01 -16.53
C PRO A 503 25.82 6.23 -15.66
N VAL A 504 25.87 6.12 -14.32
CA VAL A 504 25.53 7.24 -13.42
C VAL A 504 26.46 8.44 -13.64
N VAL A 505 27.78 8.20 -13.70
CA VAL A 505 28.76 9.25 -13.95
C VAL A 505 28.57 9.86 -15.34
N TYR A 506 28.29 9.03 -16.35
CA TYR A 506 28.02 9.52 -17.69
C TYR A 506 26.79 10.44 -17.72
N ILE A 507 25.68 10.05 -17.08
CA ILE A 507 24.45 10.84 -16.98
C ILE A 507 24.73 12.20 -16.32
N LEU A 508 25.42 12.21 -15.18
CA LEU A 508 25.73 13.45 -14.46
C LEU A 508 26.60 14.41 -15.29
N GLN A 509 27.52 13.87 -16.09
CA GLN A 509 28.48 14.65 -16.88
C GLN A 509 27.96 15.11 -18.24
N ASN A 510 27.13 14.29 -18.90
CA ASN A 510 26.79 14.46 -20.32
C ASN A 510 25.30 14.71 -20.58
N SER A 511 24.48 14.71 -19.54
CA SER A 511 23.05 15.07 -19.61
C SER A 511 22.82 16.39 -20.33
N THR A 512 21.72 16.45 -21.08
CA THR A 512 21.32 17.63 -21.86
C THR A 512 20.46 18.60 -21.05
N ILE A 513 20.00 18.17 -19.88
CA ILE A 513 19.15 18.94 -18.96
C ILE A 513 19.92 19.37 -17.71
N THR A 514 19.46 20.43 -17.07
CA THR A 514 20.05 20.95 -15.82
C THR A 514 19.70 20.07 -14.62
N ILE A 515 20.45 20.17 -13.52
CA ILE A 515 20.17 19.41 -12.29
C ILE A 515 18.76 19.68 -11.73
N PRO A 516 18.26 20.93 -11.66
CA PRO A 516 16.87 21.17 -11.30
C PRO A 516 15.87 20.45 -12.20
N GLU A 517 16.11 20.44 -13.52
CA GLU A 517 15.26 19.70 -14.46
C GLU A 517 15.35 18.19 -14.25
N MET A 518 16.53 17.63 -13.95
CA MET A 518 16.67 16.22 -13.55
C MET A 518 15.79 15.89 -12.36
N CYS A 519 15.83 16.72 -11.30
CA CYS A 519 14.97 16.54 -10.13
C CYS A 519 13.48 16.69 -10.47
N GLY A 520 13.13 17.59 -11.39
CA GLY A 520 11.76 17.70 -11.91
C GLY A 520 11.29 16.47 -12.69
N VAL A 521 12.20 15.77 -13.39
CA VAL A 521 11.89 14.52 -14.10
C VAL A 521 11.81 13.32 -13.14
N LEU A 522 12.77 13.20 -12.23
CA LEU A 522 12.91 12.07 -11.31
C LEU A 522 11.85 12.06 -10.20
N LEU A 523 11.37 13.24 -9.79
CA LEU A 523 10.39 13.40 -8.71
C LEU A 523 9.01 13.74 -9.29
N ASP A 524 8.77 15.01 -9.60
CA ASP A 524 7.54 15.52 -10.21
C ASP A 524 7.79 16.92 -10.83
N PRO A 525 7.10 17.32 -11.91
CA PRO A 525 7.24 18.65 -12.50
C PRO A 525 7.02 19.83 -11.52
N GLN A 526 6.24 19.64 -10.44
CA GLN A 526 6.06 20.63 -9.37
C GLN A 526 7.38 20.96 -8.66
N CYS A 527 8.38 20.07 -8.71
CA CYS A 527 9.69 20.32 -8.11
C CYS A 527 10.38 21.57 -8.68
N MET A 528 10.21 21.83 -9.98
CA MET A 528 10.69 23.07 -10.61
C MET A 528 10.04 24.31 -9.98
N GLN A 529 8.73 24.25 -9.72
CA GLN A 529 7.99 25.35 -9.11
C GLN A 529 8.42 25.57 -7.65
N HIS A 530 8.66 24.49 -6.90
CA HIS A 530 9.19 24.56 -5.53
C HIS A 530 10.57 25.21 -5.44
N LEU A 531 11.39 25.05 -6.48
CA LEU A 531 12.69 25.71 -6.62
C LEU A 531 12.58 27.16 -7.12
N GLY A 532 11.37 27.66 -7.42
CA GLY A 532 11.15 28.99 -7.98
C GLY A 532 11.51 29.10 -9.47
N LEU A 533 11.51 27.98 -10.19
CA LEU A 533 11.86 27.88 -11.61
C LEU A 533 10.62 27.60 -12.47
N ASN A 534 10.67 28.03 -13.73
CA ASN A 534 9.64 27.68 -14.70
C ASN A 534 9.77 26.22 -15.13
N VAL A 535 8.64 25.53 -15.25
CA VAL A 535 8.61 24.16 -15.81
C VAL A 535 8.99 24.22 -17.28
N THR A 536 10.05 23.50 -17.66
CA THR A 536 10.58 23.49 -19.04
C THR A 536 10.00 22.33 -19.84
N GLN A 537 10.22 22.35 -21.16
CA GLN A 537 9.81 21.27 -22.06
C GLN A 537 10.58 19.96 -21.81
N ALA A 538 11.76 20.02 -21.20
CA ALA A 538 12.46 18.82 -20.74
C ALA A 538 11.70 18.10 -19.63
N VAL A 539 11.07 18.86 -18.72
CA VAL A 539 10.35 18.30 -17.57
C VAL A 539 8.91 17.93 -17.92
N ASN A 540 8.20 18.80 -18.65
CA ASN A 540 6.81 18.59 -19.05
C ASN A 540 6.63 18.82 -20.56
N TRP A 541 6.57 17.71 -21.31
CA TRP A 541 6.37 17.72 -22.76
C TRP A 541 5.06 17.04 -23.15
N VAL A 542 4.55 17.41 -24.32
CA VAL A 542 3.27 16.97 -24.85
C VAL A 542 3.45 16.68 -26.33
N LEU A 543 3.20 15.43 -26.75
CA LEU A 543 3.22 15.05 -28.16
C LEU A 543 1.93 15.50 -28.86
N PRO A 544 2.02 15.97 -30.12
CA PRO A 544 0.86 16.26 -30.93
C PRO A 544 0.15 14.96 -31.33
N LEU A 545 -1.18 14.98 -31.30
CA LEU A 545 -2.02 13.83 -31.68
C LEU A 545 -2.82 14.15 -32.96
N PRO A 546 -2.88 13.23 -33.93
CA PRO A 546 -3.77 13.35 -35.08
C PRO A 546 -5.24 13.49 -34.66
N LYS A 547 -6.08 14.12 -35.49
CA LYS A 547 -7.53 14.21 -35.23
C LYS A 547 -8.21 12.85 -35.44
N PRO A 548 -9.28 12.52 -34.68
CA PRO A 548 -10.09 11.30 -34.88
C PRO A 548 -10.55 11.10 -36.32
N LYS A 549 -10.40 9.86 -36.82
CA LYS A 549 -10.90 9.44 -38.14
C LYS A 549 -12.09 8.48 -37.98
N PRO A 550 -12.95 8.34 -39.00
CA PRO A 550 -13.97 7.29 -38.99
C PRO A 550 -13.30 5.91 -38.89
N PHE A 551 -13.62 5.18 -37.82
CA PHE A 551 -13.14 3.82 -37.62
C PHE A 551 -14.18 2.83 -38.12
N ASN A 552 -13.89 2.18 -39.25
CA ASN A 552 -14.77 1.22 -39.90
C ASN A 552 -14.14 -0.19 -39.77
N PRO A 553 -14.35 -0.89 -38.64
CA PRO A 553 -13.73 -2.18 -38.42
C PRO A 553 -14.22 -3.22 -39.44
N ARG A 554 -13.32 -4.09 -39.88
CA ARG A 554 -13.68 -5.22 -40.73
C ARG A 554 -14.71 -6.14 -40.02
N PRO A 555 -15.66 -6.76 -40.75
CA PRO A 555 -16.68 -7.62 -40.16
C PRO A 555 -16.11 -8.73 -39.30
N ASP A 556 -16.83 -9.10 -38.25
CA ASP A 556 -16.42 -10.21 -37.39
C ASP A 556 -16.64 -11.56 -38.04
N SER A 557 -15.58 -12.37 -38.09
CA SER A 557 -15.66 -13.75 -38.56
C SER A 557 -16.32 -14.66 -37.52
N GLY A 558 -16.41 -14.20 -36.26
CA GLY A 558 -16.92 -14.99 -35.14
C GLY A 558 -15.95 -16.09 -34.67
N LYS A 559 -14.75 -16.17 -35.26
CA LYS A 559 -13.72 -17.13 -34.86
C LYS A 559 -13.13 -16.71 -33.51
N GLN A 560 -13.30 -17.55 -32.50
CA GLN A 560 -12.60 -17.41 -31.22
C GLN A 560 -11.12 -17.74 -31.36
N MET A 561 -10.27 -16.99 -30.67
CA MET A 561 -8.83 -17.25 -30.59
C MET A 561 -8.43 -17.49 -29.15
N LYS A 562 -7.53 -18.44 -28.92
CA LYS A 562 -7.00 -18.76 -27.59
C LYS A 562 -5.56 -18.28 -27.46
N MET A 563 -5.27 -17.51 -26.42
CA MET A 563 -3.96 -16.88 -26.22
C MET A 563 -3.34 -17.29 -24.89
N LEU A 564 -2.05 -17.62 -24.91
CA LEU A 564 -1.25 -17.76 -23.68
C LEU A 564 -0.61 -16.42 -23.33
N HIS A 565 -0.73 -16.00 -22.08
CA HIS A 565 0.05 -14.92 -21.48
C HIS A 565 1.00 -15.50 -20.44
N MET A 566 2.29 -15.43 -20.76
CA MET A 566 3.39 -15.88 -19.91
C MET A 566 4.33 -14.69 -19.63
N THR A 567 4.83 -14.57 -18.42
CA THR A 567 5.60 -13.41 -17.99
C THR A 567 6.50 -13.75 -16.80
N ASP A 568 7.52 -12.93 -16.57
CA ASP A 568 8.34 -12.92 -15.34
C ASP A 568 8.81 -14.34 -14.99
N ILE A 569 9.56 -14.92 -15.93
CA ILE A 569 10.05 -16.30 -15.85
C ILE A 569 11.19 -16.39 -14.82
N HIS A 570 12.07 -15.39 -14.80
CA HIS A 570 13.23 -15.30 -13.91
C HIS A 570 13.91 -16.66 -13.70
N LEU A 571 14.47 -17.18 -14.79
CA LEU A 571 15.20 -18.43 -14.76
C LEU A 571 16.52 -18.22 -14.04
N ASP A 572 16.70 -18.83 -12.87
CA ASP A 572 17.97 -18.86 -12.18
C ASP A 572 18.76 -20.15 -12.51
N LEU A 573 19.72 -20.03 -13.42
CA LEU A 573 20.66 -21.09 -13.78
C LEU A 573 21.60 -21.50 -12.63
N TYR A 574 21.72 -20.67 -11.59
CA TYR A 574 22.57 -20.92 -10.42
C TYR A 574 21.78 -21.41 -9.20
N TYR A 575 20.46 -21.56 -9.32
CA TYR A 575 19.62 -22.11 -8.27
C TYR A 575 20.13 -23.50 -7.89
N THR A 576 20.34 -23.71 -6.59
CA THR A 576 20.91 -24.94 -6.06
C THR A 576 19.93 -25.56 -5.05
N PRO A 577 19.25 -26.68 -5.39
CA PRO A 577 18.39 -27.39 -4.45
C PRO A 577 19.12 -27.73 -3.15
N GLY A 578 18.45 -27.52 -2.01
CA GLY A 578 19.01 -27.75 -0.69
C GLY A 578 19.91 -26.64 -0.15
N SER A 579 20.30 -25.66 -0.99
CA SER A 579 21.00 -24.45 -0.53
C SER A 579 20.10 -23.59 0.37
N ASN A 580 20.64 -22.56 0.99
CA ASN A 580 19.86 -21.74 1.90
C ASN A 580 18.86 -20.85 1.13
N ALA A 581 17.59 -21.00 1.47
CA ALA A 581 16.50 -20.18 0.95
C ALA A 581 16.23 -18.91 1.78
N LEU A 582 16.66 -18.85 3.04
CA LEU A 582 16.53 -17.67 3.90
C LEU A 582 17.90 -17.04 4.17
N CYS A 583 18.34 -16.18 3.27
CA CYS A 583 19.62 -15.47 3.32
C CYS A 583 19.40 -13.95 3.48
N ASP A 584 20.49 -13.24 3.80
CA ASP A 584 20.46 -11.78 4.04
C ASP A 584 20.59 -10.97 2.73
N GLU A 585 20.57 -11.62 1.56
CA GLU A 585 20.68 -10.96 0.25
C GLU A 585 19.29 -10.84 -0.42
N PRO A 586 19.06 -9.89 -1.35
CA PRO A 586 17.77 -9.70 -2.01
C PRO A 586 17.29 -10.89 -2.87
N MET A 587 18.12 -11.92 -3.04
CA MET A 587 17.78 -13.17 -3.69
C MET A 587 18.61 -14.32 -3.09
N CYS A 588 17.95 -15.45 -2.81
CA CYS A 588 18.55 -16.61 -2.15
C CYS A 588 18.54 -17.87 -3.04
N CYS A 589 18.58 -19.06 -2.42
CA CYS A 589 18.53 -20.37 -3.10
C CYS A 589 19.70 -20.69 -4.04
N ARG A 590 20.85 -20.05 -3.84
CA ARG A 590 22.11 -20.38 -4.53
C ARG A 590 23.11 -20.99 -3.57
N SER A 591 24.14 -21.63 -4.09
CA SER A 591 25.26 -22.15 -3.29
C SER A 591 26.01 -21.08 -2.48
N THR A 592 25.92 -19.81 -2.92
CA THR A 592 26.49 -18.65 -2.21
C THR A 592 25.54 -18.02 -1.20
N SER A 593 24.30 -18.50 -1.10
CA SER A 593 23.34 -18.04 -0.11
C SER A 593 23.72 -18.58 1.26
N HIS A 594 24.10 -17.68 2.16
CA HIS A 594 24.47 -17.96 3.54
C HIS A 594 23.43 -17.31 4.47
N GLY A 595 23.17 -17.91 5.64
CA GLY A 595 22.14 -17.40 6.56
C GLY A 595 21.46 -18.53 7.34
N HIS A 596 20.13 -18.43 7.49
CA HIS A 596 19.32 -19.30 8.33
C HIS A 596 19.25 -20.77 7.85
N ASN A 597 18.82 -21.68 8.74
CA ASN A 597 18.63 -23.10 8.39
C ASN A 597 17.25 -23.32 7.74
N TYR A 598 17.11 -22.90 6.48
CA TYR A 598 15.93 -23.25 5.67
C TYR A 598 16.38 -23.61 4.25
N SER A 599 16.14 -24.86 3.86
CA SER A 599 16.68 -25.41 2.61
C SER A 599 15.72 -25.18 1.44
N ALA A 600 16.27 -24.65 0.35
CA ALA A 600 15.58 -24.44 -0.92
C ALA A 600 15.02 -25.75 -1.48
N GLY A 601 13.74 -25.76 -1.83
CA GLY A 601 13.10 -26.89 -2.50
C GLY A 601 13.74 -27.26 -3.85
N TYR A 602 13.47 -28.48 -4.33
CA TYR A 602 14.01 -28.95 -5.63
C TYR A 602 13.38 -28.25 -6.84
N TRP A 603 12.07 -28.01 -6.79
CA TRP A 603 11.33 -27.41 -7.90
C TRP A 603 11.36 -25.88 -7.83
N SER A 604 11.21 -25.30 -6.66
CA SER A 604 11.48 -23.90 -6.36
C SER A 604 11.24 -23.74 -4.85
N GLU A 605 11.33 -22.51 -4.33
CA GLU A 605 11.03 -22.20 -2.95
C GLU A 605 10.13 -20.96 -2.84
N THR A 606 8.95 -21.14 -2.23
CA THR A 606 7.93 -20.09 -2.10
C THR A 606 7.90 -19.48 -0.70
N ALA A 607 8.71 -19.93 0.26
CA ALA A 607 8.80 -19.30 1.57
C ALA A 607 9.85 -18.19 1.63
N SER A 608 10.41 -17.74 0.50
CA SER A 608 11.53 -16.78 0.48
C SER A 608 11.66 -16.02 -0.86
N VAL A 609 12.67 -15.15 -0.95
CA VAL A 609 13.05 -14.41 -2.16
C VAL A 609 13.92 -15.26 -3.09
N CYS A 610 13.32 -16.26 -3.72
CA CYS A 610 14.03 -17.15 -4.65
C CYS A 610 13.41 -17.14 -6.04
N ASP A 611 14.29 -17.14 -7.05
CA ASP A 611 13.91 -17.37 -8.43
C ASP A 611 13.78 -18.86 -8.75
N THR A 612 13.46 -19.20 -10.00
CA THR A 612 13.13 -20.58 -10.37
C THR A 612 14.30 -21.32 -11.03
N PRO A 613 14.56 -22.60 -10.66
CA PRO A 613 15.58 -23.39 -11.32
C PRO A 613 15.18 -23.79 -12.74
N LEU A 614 16.20 -24.17 -13.53
CA LEU A 614 16.02 -24.72 -14.87
C LEU A 614 15.10 -25.94 -14.90
N SER A 615 15.20 -26.84 -13.90
CA SER A 615 14.38 -28.05 -13.81
C SER A 615 12.89 -27.72 -13.81
N PHE A 616 12.47 -26.73 -13.02
CA PHE A 616 11.09 -26.30 -12.96
C PHE A 616 10.68 -25.50 -14.19
N THR A 617 11.50 -24.55 -14.62
CA THR A 617 11.20 -23.74 -15.81
C THR A 617 10.99 -24.62 -17.04
N GLU A 618 11.83 -25.64 -17.25
CA GLU A 618 11.66 -26.59 -18.35
C GLU A 618 10.34 -27.37 -18.23
N GLU A 619 10.02 -27.93 -17.06
CA GLU A 619 8.76 -28.68 -16.88
C GLU A 619 7.52 -27.80 -16.96
N ALA A 620 7.58 -26.54 -16.51
CA ALA A 620 6.48 -25.58 -16.64
C ALA A 620 6.20 -25.26 -18.11
N VAL A 621 7.22 -24.89 -18.89
CA VAL A 621 7.07 -24.57 -20.33
C VAL A 621 6.66 -25.83 -21.12
N LYS A 622 7.19 -27.01 -20.76
CA LYS A 622 6.79 -28.29 -21.33
C LYS A 622 5.34 -28.64 -21.00
N HIS A 623 4.90 -28.42 -19.77
CA HIS A 623 3.51 -28.61 -19.36
C HIS A 623 2.58 -27.72 -20.20
N ILE A 624 2.92 -26.44 -20.37
CA ILE A 624 2.15 -25.51 -21.20
C ILE A 624 2.03 -26.04 -22.63
N GLY A 625 3.15 -26.38 -23.27
CA GLY A 625 3.18 -26.89 -24.65
C GLY A 625 2.42 -28.20 -24.85
N ASN A 626 2.41 -29.07 -23.84
CA ASN A 626 1.71 -30.36 -23.91
C ASN A 626 0.20 -30.25 -23.70
N ASN A 627 -0.25 -29.34 -22.83
CA ASN A 627 -1.66 -29.25 -22.43
C ASN A 627 -2.45 -28.20 -23.24
N HIS A 628 -1.79 -27.19 -23.81
CA HIS A 628 -2.44 -26.11 -24.56
C HIS A 628 -2.05 -26.14 -26.05
N LYS A 629 -2.26 -27.28 -26.70
CA LYS A 629 -1.97 -27.44 -28.15
C LYS A 629 -2.89 -26.62 -29.04
N ASP A 630 -4.03 -26.20 -28.52
CA ASP A 630 -5.09 -25.43 -29.18
C ASP A 630 -4.84 -23.91 -29.19
N LEU A 631 -3.73 -23.41 -28.62
CA LEU A 631 -3.36 -22.00 -28.67
C LEU A 631 -3.24 -21.48 -30.11
N ASP A 632 -3.80 -20.31 -30.41
CA ASP A 632 -3.55 -19.62 -31.68
C ASP A 632 -2.21 -18.87 -31.63
N PHE A 633 -1.88 -18.24 -30.50
CA PHE A 633 -0.63 -17.50 -30.31
C PHE A 633 -0.26 -17.32 -28.82
N VAL A 634 0.95 -16.82 -28.59
CA VAL A 634 1.52 -16.57 -27.25
C VAL A 634 2.00 -15.13 -27.16
N ILE A 635 1.74 -14.49 -26.03
CA ILE A 635 2.43 -13.27 -25.62
C ILE A 635 3.38 -13.60 -24.47
N TRP A 636 4.60 -13.09 -24.56
CA TRP A 636 5.63 -13.28 -23.56
C TRP A 636 6.14 -11.90 -23.11
N THR A 637 5.65 -11.42 -21.97
CA THR A 637 5.88 -10.03 -21.51
C THR A 637 7.20 -9.82 -20.78
N GLY A 638 8.25 -10.62 -21.05
CA GLY A 638 9.62 -10.35 -20.60
C GLY A 638 10.05 -10.99 -19.28
N ASP A 639 11.17 -10.50 -18.74
CA ASP A 639 11.83 -10.90 -17.50
C ASP A 639 12.24 -12.38 -17.44
N SER A 640 13.25 -12.69 -18.25
CA SER A 640 13.92 -14.00 -18.31
C SER A 640 15.05 -14.14 -17.29
N VAL A 641 15.66 -13.01 -16.91
CA VAL A 641 16.89 -12.92 -16.12
C VAL A 641 16.53 -12.83 -14.63
N PRO A 642 17.26 -13.50 -13.73
CA PRO A 642 16.94 -13.51 -12.30
C PRO A 642 17.19 -12.17 -11.57
N HIS A 643 16.87 -12.12 -10.29
CA HIS A 643 16.96 -10.98 -9.40
C HIS A 643 18.36 -10.80 -8.77
N ASP A 644 19.44 -11.08 -9.52
CA ASP A 644 20.84 -10.92 -9.06
C ASP A 644 21.55 -9.72 -9.66
N GLY A 645 20.84 -8.60 -9.83
CA GLY A 645 21.34 -7.41 -10.54
C GLY A 645 22.63 -6.78 -9.98
N TRP A 646 23.06 -7.15 -8.77
CA TRP A 646 24.35 -6.75 -8.18
C TRP A 646 25.54 -7.62 -8.63
N ASN A 647 25.28 -8.77 -9.22
CA ASN A 647 26.26 -9.78 -9.60
C ASN A 647 25.87 -10.45 -10.93
N CYS A 648 25.68 -9.63 -11.96
CA CYS A 648 25.37 -10.08 -13.32
C CYS A 648 26.39 -9.55 -14.33
N SER A 649 26.32 -10.07 -15.56
CA SER A 649 27.13 -9.66 -16.71
C SER A 649 26.33 -9.80 -18.01
N VAL A 650 26.86 -9.24 -19.10
CA VAL A 650 26.23 -9.34 -20.43
C VAL A 650 26.11 -10.80 -20.87
N GLU A 651 27.16 -11.58 -20.66
CA GLU A 651 27.22 -12.99 -21.05
C GLU A 651 26.20 -13.83 -20.28
N GLU A 652 26.10 -13.63 -18.95
CA GLU A 652 25.15 -14.36 -18.09
C GLU A 652 23.70 -14.01 -18.46
N ASN A 653 23.38 -12.72 -18.61
CA ASN A 653 22.04 -12.31 -19.05
C ASN A 653 21.66 -12.95 -20.38
N LEU A 654 22.58 -12.96 -21.37
CA LEU A 654 22.33 -13.63 -22.65
C LEU A 654 22.13 -15.14 -22.49
N GLU A 655 22.81 -15.80 -21.55
CA GLU A 655 22.64 -17.23 -21.28
C GLU A 655 21.27 -17.55 -20.69
N HIS A 656 20.78 -16.78 -19.71
CA HIS A 656 19.44 -16.91 -19.16
C HIS A 656 18.36 -16.71 -20.25
N ILE A 657 18.50 -15.67 -21.06
CA ILE A 657 17.59 -15.35 -22.16
C ILE A 657 17.63 -16.43 -23.25
N TYR A 658 18.82 -16.91 -23.62
CA TYR A 658 19.00 -17.97 -24.62
C TYR A 658 18.34 -19.27 -24.17
N THR A 659 18.57 -19.66 -22.92
CA THR A 659 18.02 -20.89 -22.34
C THR A 659 16.50 -20.83 -22.31
N THR A 660 15.94 -19.74 -21.77
CA THR A 660 14.49 -19.51 -21.73
C THR A 660 13.89 -19.52 -23.14
N THR A 661 14.51 -18.81 -24.08
CA THR A 661 14.07 -18.79 -25.49
C THR A 661 14.06 -20.20 -26.10
N ASN A 662 15.08 -21.03 -25.85
CA ASN A 662 15.14 -22.38 -26.40
C ASN A 662 14.11 -23.32 -25.77
N LEU A 663 13.79 -23.18 -24.48
CA LEU A 663 12.70 -23.92 -23.86
C LEU A 663 11.36 -23.60 -24.53
N VAL A 664 11.08 -22.30 -24.76
CA VAL A 664 9.88 -21.86 -25.47
C VAL A 664 9.85 -22.41 -26.90
N LYS A 665 10.97 -22.32 -27.64
CA LYS A 665 11.09 -22.89 -29.00
C LYS A 665 10.84 -24.39 -29.04
N LYS A 666 11.37 -25.12 -28.06
CA LYS A 666 11.33 -26.58 -27.98
C LYS A 666 9.91 -27.07 -27.72
N TYR A 667 9.22 -26.48 -26.74
CA TYR A 667 7.94 -27.01 -26.25
C TYR A 667 6.70 -26.27 -26.76
N ILE A 668 6.83 -25.00 -27.12
CA ILE A 668 5.75 -24.18 -27.75
C ILE A 668 6.05 -24.01 -29.25
N ASN A 669 6.53 -25.08 -29.88
CA ASN A 669 6.91 -25.05 -31.29
C ASN A 669 5.67 -24.88 -32.20
N GLY A 670 5.85 -24.19 -33.33
CA GLY A 670 4.81 -23.99 -34.34
C GLY A 670 3.75 -22.95 -34.00
N LYS A 671 3.89 -22.23 -32.87
CA LYS A 671 3.02 -21.10 -32.50
C LYS A 671 3.72 -19.76 -32.75
N SER A 672 2.95 -18.73 -33.04
CA SER A 672 3.46 -17.35 -33.06
C SER A 672 3.64 -16.88 -31.63
N VAL A 673 4.83 -16.39 -31.30
CA VAL A 673 5.16 -15.82 -29.98
C VAL A 673 5.48 -14.34 -30.16
N PHE A 674 4.92 -13.48 -29.34
CA PHE A 674 5.20 -12.04 -29.34
C PHE A 674 5.94 -11.68 -28.05
N PRO A 675 7.28 -11.75 -28.05
CA PRO A 675 8.09 -11.43 -26.88
C PRO A 675 8.26 -9.92 -26.68
N ILE A 676 8.47 -9.53 -25.43
CA ILE A 676 8.84 -8.19 -24.99
C ILE A 676 10.06 -8.33 -24.10
N ILE A 677 10.85 -7.27 -24.04
CA ILE A 677 11.94 -7.12 -23.08
C ILE A 677 11.38 -6.57 -21.76
N GLY A 678 11.68 -7.21 -20.64
CA GLY A 678 11.36 -6.75 -19.30
C GLY A 678 12.52 -5.99 -18.67
N ASN A 679 12.35 -5.50 -17.44
CA ASN A 679 13.34 -4.61 -16.83
C ASN A 679 14.63 -5.33 -16.38
N HIS A 680 14.64 -6.66 -16.34
CA HIS A 680 15.80 -7.47 -15.94
C HIS A 680 16.73 -7.86 -17.09
N GLU A 681 16.30 -7.77 -18.35
CA GLU A 681 17.14 -8.09 -19.52
C GLU A 681 18.43 -7.24 -19.69
N PRO A 682 18.45 -5.91 -19.45
CA PRO A 682 19.64 -5.10 -19.72
C PRO A 682 20.73 -5.31 -18.67
N TYR A 683 21.95 -4.95 -19.04
CA TYR A 683 23.09 -4.82 -18.13
C TYR A 683 23.61 -3.38 -18.17
N PRO A 684 23.58 -2.64 -17.06
CA PRO A 684 22.98 -3.00 -15.76
C PRO A 684 21.46 -3.19 -15.80
N PHE A 685 20.90 -3.90 -14.82
CA PHE A 685 19.45 -4.10 -14.71
C PHE A 685 18.70 -2.75 -14.63
N ASN A 686 17.47 -2.67 -15.16
CA ASN A 686 16.67 -1.47 -15.41
C ASN A 686 17.26 -0.41 -16.36
N MET A 687 18.55 -0.48 -16.73
CA MET A 687 19.23 0.61 -17.42
C MET A 687 19.07 0.53 -18.94
N TYR A 688 17.99 1.13 -19.43
CA TYR A 688 17.72 1.28 -20.85
C TYR A 688 18.38 2.51 -21.45
N VAL A 689 19.56 2.29 -22.03
CA VAL A 689 20.38 3.34 -22.64
C VAL A 689 19.71 3.84 -23.94
N PRO A 690 19.45 5.16 -24.09
CA PRO A 690 18.94 5.74 -25.32
C PRO A 690 19.92 5.53 -26.48
N ASN A 691 19.41 5.30 -27.70
CA ASN A 691 20.26 5.01 -28.86
C ASN A 691 21.25 6.15 -29.19
N GLU A 692 20.88 7.40 -28.90
CA GLU A 692 21.80 8.53 -29.07
C GLU A 692 23.05 8.43 -28.18
N VAL A 693 22.95 7.84 -26.99
CA VAL A 693 24.09 7.62 -26.08
C VAL A 693 24.97 6.50 -26.63
N SER A 694 24.39 5.44 -27.19
CA SER A 694 25.13 4.40 -27.89
C SER A 694 26.02 4.98 -28.99
N ILE A 695 25.51 5.94 -29.77
CA ILE A 695 26.29 6.62 -30.82
C ILE A 695 27.37 7.52 -30.21
N LYS A 696 27.02 8.37 -29.24
CA LYS A 696 27.96 9.32 -28.61
C LYS A 696 29.08 8.62 -27.84
N SER A 697 28.79 7.49 -27.19
CA SER A 697 29.75 6.65 -26.48
C SER A 697 30.55 5.73 -27.41
N LYS A 698 30.36 5.81 -28.74
CA LYS A 698 30.99 4.94 -29.74
C LYS A 698 30.75 3.45 -29.45
N GLY A 699 29.55 3.12 -28.96
CA GLY A 699 29.13 1.77 -28.62
C GLY A 699 29.57 1.28 -27.24
N GLN A 700 30.32 2.07 -26.45
CA GLN A 700 30.76 1.65 -25.11
C GLN A 700 29.60 1.46 -24.13
N MET A 701 28.55 2.29 -24.24
CA MET A 701 27.32 2.19 -23.46
C MET A 701 26.18 1.94 -24.44
N SER A 702 26.04 0.69 -24.89
CA SER A 702 25.06 0.31 -25.90
C SER A 702 24.34 -0.97 -25.50
N LEU A 703 23.03 -1.01 -25.76
CA LEU A 703 22.21 -2.23 -25.70
C LEU A 703 22.15 -2.98 -27.03
N GLY A 704 23.00 -2.62 -28.01
CA GLY A 704 23.08 -3.34 -29.28
C GLY A 704 23.37 -4.83 -29.11
N TRP A 705 24.20 -5.21 -28.13
CA TRP A 705 24.45 -6.62 -27.81
C TRP A 705 23.17 -7.38 -27.45
N LEU A 706 22.19 -6.71 -26.81
CA LEU A 706 20.91 -7.28 -26.43
C LEU A 706 19.97 -7.27 -27.64
N TYR A 707 19.72 -6.09 -28.22
CA TYR A 707 18.74 -5.93 -29.28
C TYR A 707 19.10 -6.67 -30.57
N ASP A 708 20.37 -6.62 -31.00
CA ASP A 708 20.81 -7.34 -32.20
C ASP A 708 20.77 -8.85 -31.98
N THR A 709 21.22 -9.33 -30.82
CA THR A 709 21.20 -10.77 -30.51
C THR A 709 19.78 -11.31 -30.46
N LEU A 710 18.86 -10.59 -29.80
CA LEU A 710 17.45 -10.95 -29.75
C LEU A 710 16.82 -10.95 -31.15
N ALA A 711 16.94 -9.86 -31.91
CA ALA A 711 16.30 -9.75 -33.23
C ALA A 711 16.88 -10.70 -34.29
N ASP A 712 18.20 -10.89 -34.31
CA ASP A 712 18.86 -11.63 -35.39
C ASP A 712 19.07 -13.11 -35.06
N LYS A 713 19.17 -13.47 -33.77
CA LYS A 713 19.48 -14.84 -33.34
C LYS A 713 18.35 -15.48 -32.55
N TYR A 714 17.99 -14.92 -31.40
CA TYR A 714 17.14 -15.63 -30.43
C TYR A 714 15.66 -15.59 -30.83
N TRP A 715 15.14 -14.42 -31.19
CA TRP A 715 13.73 -14.22 -31.56
C TRP A 715 13.51 -14.05 -33.07
N SER A 716 14.52 -14.35 -33.89
CA SER A 716 14.51 -14.09 -35.35
C SER A 716 13.38 -14.77 -36.13
N GLN A 717 12.82 -15.87 -35.62
CA GLN A 717 11.65 -16.54 -36.21
C GLN A 717 10.32 -15.83 -35.87
N TRP A 718 10.28 -15.10 -34.76
CA TRP A 718 9.11 -14.40 -34.23
C TRP A 718 9.08 -12.93 -34.65
N ILE A 719 10.24 -12.25 -34.58
CA ILE A 719 10.47 -10.91 -35.12
C ILE A 719 11.16 -11.07 -36.48
N ASN A 720 10.38 -11.42 -37.51
CA ASN A 720 10.91 -11.89 -38.78
C ASN A 720 10.83 -10.88 -39.94
N THR A 721 10.04 -9.81 -39.81
CA THR A 721 9.95 -8.77 -40.84
C THR A 721 11.08 -7.76 -40.72
N VAL A 722 11.51 -7.21 -41.86
CA VAL A 722 12.56 -6.17 -41.89
C VAL A 722 12.15 -4.96 -41.04
N SER A 723 10.91 -4.51 -41.16
CA SER A 723 10.39 -3.38 -40.37
C SER A 723 10.36 -3.65 -38.88
N ALA A 724 9.91 -4.84 -38.45
CA ALA A 724 9.88 -5.19 -37.03
C ALA A 724 11.29 -5.30 -36.44
N LYS A 725 12.24 -5.92 -37.17
CA LYS A 725 13.64 -5.98 -36.74
C LYS A 725 14.29 -4.60 -36.63
N THR A 726 14.07 -3.73 -37.63
CA THR A 726 14.61 -2.36 -37.60
C THR A 726 14.04 -1.55 -36.44
N ALA A 727 12.72 -1.63 -36.18
CA ALA A 727 12.10 -0.97 -35.04
C ALA A 727 12.65 -1.52 -33.70
N PHE A 728 12.72 -2.85 -33.56
CA PHE A 728 13.19 -3.49 -32.34
C PHE A 728 14.65 -3.13 -32.04
N LYS A 729 15.51 -3.08 -33.06
CA LYS A 729 16.90 -2.64 -32.90
C LYS A 729 17.06 -1.15 -32.59
N THR A 730 16.04 -0.34 -32.89
CA THR A 730 16.07 1.10 -32.62
C THR A 730 15.81 1.40 -31.13
N GLY A 731 14.85 0.72 -30.51
CA GLY A 731 14.47 1.00 -29.11
C GLY A 731 13.78 -0.13 -28.37
N GLY A 732 13.84 -1.37 -28.88
CA GLY A 732 13.23 -2.54 -28.27
C GLY A 732 11.71 -2.67 -28.47
N TYR A 733 11.10 -1.79 -29.27
CA TYR A 733 9.68 -1.82 -29.64
C TYR A 733 9.49 -2.29 -31.08
N TYR A 734 8.36 -2.90 -31.39
CA TYR A 734 8.02 -3.31 -32.77
C TYR A 734 6.53 -3.56 -32.93
N SER A 735 6.07 -3.70 -34.17
CA SER A 735 4.70 -4.12 -34.45
C SER A 735 4.66 -5.23 -35.49
N THR A 736 3.61 -6.02 -35.45
CA THR A 736 3.38 -7.10 -36.41
C THR A 736 1.89 -7.34 -36.60
N GLN A 737 1.52 -7.70 -37.83
CA GLN A 737 0.14 -7.98 -38.17
C GLN A 737 -0.16 -9.45 -37.80
N LEU A 738 -1.09 -9.69 -36.88
CA LEU A 738 -1.47 -11.06 -36.50
C LEU A 738 -2.40 -11.69 -37.55
N ASN A 739 -3.41 -10.93 -37.96
CA ASN A 739 -4.36 -11.32 -39.00
C ASN A 739 -4.91 -10.05 -39.66
N ASP A 740 -5.86 -10.17 -40.58
CA ASP A 740 -6.34 -9.02 -41.35
C ASP A 740 -7.18 -8.01 -40.54
N ARG A 741 -7.48 -8.30 -39.26
CA ARG A 741 -8.28 -7.48 -38.33
C ARG A 741 -7.54 -7.02 -37.09
N LEU A 742 -6.46 -7.68 -36.69
CA LEU A 742 -5.74 -7.43 -35.44
C LEU A 742 -4.24 -7.28 -35.68
N LYS A 743 -3.68 -6.21 -35.12
CA LYS A 743 -2.25 -5.91 -35.09
C LYS A 743 -1.74 -5.94 -33.65
N ILE A 744 -0.57 -6.51 -33.45
CA ILE A 744 0.15 -6.49 -32.17
C ILE A 744 1.15 -5.34 -32.21
N VAL A 745 1.13 -4.50 -31.19
CA VAL A 745 2.09 -3.42 -30.99
C VAL A 745 2.80 -3.64 -29.66
N VAL A 746 4.10 -3.87 -29.72
CA VAL A 746 4.98 -4.12 -28.58
C VAL A 746 5.74 -2.85 -28.24
N LEU A 747 5.61 -2.39 -26.99
CA LEU A 747 6.33 -1.26 -26.45
C LEU A 747 7.47 -1.74 -25.54
N ASN A 748 8.61 -1.06 -25.60
CA ASN A 748 9.61 -1.08 -24.54
C ASN A 748 9.30 0.06 -23.58
N ASN A 749 8.42 -0.18 -22.62
CA ASN A 749 8.07 0.85 -21.65
C ASN A 749 9.05 0.93 -20.47
N ASN A 750 10.07 0.08 -20.39
CA ASN A 750 11.13 0.24 -19.40
C ASN A 750 11.87 1.59 -19.54
N ILE A 751 11.81 2.22 -20.73
CA ILE A 751 12.35 3.57 -20.97
C ILE A 751 11.63 4.67 -20.18
N CYS A 752 10.40 4.42 -19.67
CA CYS A 752 9.66 5.35 -18.84
C CYS A 752 9.89 5.11 -17.34
N SER A 753 10.51 3.99 -16.97
CA SER A 753 10.60 3.53 -15.59
C SER A 753 11.31 4.54 -14.69
N GLY A 754 10.77 4.79 -13.50
CA GLY A 754 11.49 5.55 -12.46
C GLY A 754 12.83 4.91 -12.05
N ARG A 755 12.99 3.60 -12.31
CA ARG A 755 14.24 2.86 -12.07
C ARG A 755 15.25 2.96 -13.22
N ASN A 756 14.83 3.44 -14.39
CA ASN A 756 15.74 3.70 -15.50
C ASN A 756 16.32 5.12 -15.37
N TYR A 757 17.50 5.25 -14.77
CA TYR A 757 18.10 6.57 -14.53
C TYR A 757 18.47 7.35 -15.80
N TRP A 758 18.47 6.70 -16.97
CA TRP A 758 18.65 7.40 -18.25
C TRP A 758 17.53 8.39 -18.58
N ILE A 759 16.38 8.34 -17.90
CA ILE A 759 15.36 9.40 -18.01
C ILE A 759 15.91 10.78 -17.61
N ALA A 760 16.91 10.83 -16.73
CA ALA A 760 17.58 12.07 -16.35
C ALA A 760 18.61 12.58 -17.40
N TYR A 761 18.94 11.78 -18.42
CA TYR A 761 19.83 12.18 -19.51
C TYR A 761 19.08 12.89 -20.63
N ASN A 762 18.00 12.26 -21.10
CA ASN A 762 17.09 12.79 -22.12
C ASN A 762 15.66 12.27 -21.86
N PRO A 763 14.81 13.08 -21.21
CA PRO A 763 13.46 12.68 -20.83
C PRO A 763 12.43 12.82 -21.96
N VAL A 764 12.76 13.35 -23.15
CA VAL A 764 11.73 13.66 -24.15
C VAL A 764 11.62 12.52 -25.17
N ASP A 765 10.52 11.78 -25.09
CA ASP A 765 10.17 10.63 -25.96
C ASP A 765 11.40 9.80 -26.39
N PRO A 766 12.08 9.10 -25.45
CA PRO A 766 13.31 8.37 -25.75
C PRO A 766 13.12 7.41 -26.93
N ASP A 767 14.08 7.45 -27.86
CA ASP A 767 14.09 6.72 -29.14
C ASP A 767 12.86 6.96 -30.04
N GLY A 768 12.05 7.98 -29.74
CA GLY A 768 10.85 8.34 -30.50
C GLY A 768 9.71 7.31 -30.39
N GLN A 769 9.70 6.50 -29.32
CA GLN A 769 8.77 5.37 -29.18
C GLN A 769 7.31 5.81 -29.17
N LEU A 770 6.92 6.84 -28.41
CA LEU A 770 5.51 7.28 -28.36
C LEU A 770 5.10 7.93 -29.67
N LYS A 771 5.98 8.67 -30.33
CA LYS A 771 5.72 9.18 -31.68
C LYS A 771 5.53 8.04 -32.68
N TRP A 772 6.37 7.00 -32.62
CA TRP A 772 6.19 5.79 -33.44
C TRP A 772 4.86 5.11 -33.12
N PHE A 773 4.51 4.96 -31.84
CA PHE A 773 3.27 4.34 -31.39
C PHE A 773 2.03 5.07 -31.92
N ILE A 774 2.04 6.40 -31.90
CA ILE A 774 0.99 7.23 -32.51
C ILE A 774 0.82 6.87 -34.00
N ASN A 775 1.91 6.74 -34.75
CA ASN A 775 1.85 6.42 -36.18
C ASN A 775 1.28 5.02 -36.42
N GLU A 776 1.63 4.04 -35.58
CA GLU A 776 1.10 2.68 -35.67
C GLU A 776 -0.41 2.63 -35.42
N LEU A 777 -0.89 3.35 -34.40
CA LEU A 777 -2.31 3.46 -34.08
C LEU A 777 -3.09 4.26 -35.13
N ASP A 778 -2.51 5.35 -35.64
CA ASP A 778 -3.12 6.18 -36.69
C ASP A 778 -3.28 5.41 -38.01
N SER A 779 -2.28 4.59 -38.33
CA SER A 779 -2.32 3.67 -39.47
C SER A 779 -3.38 2.58 -39.27
N ALA A 780 -3.48 2.00 -38.07
CA ALA A 780 -4.50 1.01 -37.73
C ALA A 780 -5.93 1.59 -37.80
N GLU A 781 -6.13 2.80 -37.28
CA GLU A 781 -7.40 3.53 -37.37
C GLU A 781 -7.82 3.73 -38.84
N THR A 782 -6.87 4.14 -39.68
CA THR A 782 -7.10 4.38 -41.12
C THR A 782 -7.46 3.08 -41.86
N GLN A 783 -6.88 1.95 -41.45
CA GLN A 783 -7.12 0.65 -42.06
C GLN A 783 -8.37 -0.07 -41.50
N GLY A 784 -8.98 0.44 -40.42
CA GLY A 784 -10.10 -0.22 -39.76
C GLY A 784 -9.70 -1.55 -39.10
N ILE A 785 -8.50 -1.61 -38.50
CA ILE A 785 -8.00 -2.79 -37.77
C ILE A 785 -7.80 -2.45 -36.30
N TYR A 786 -8.02 -3.45 -35.43
CA TYR A 786 -7.82 -3.33 -34.00
C TYR A 786 -6.35 -3.52 -33.62
N VAL A 787 -5.98 -3.01 -32.45
CA VAL A 787 -4.63 -3.10 -31.90
C VAL A 787 -4.66 -3.70 -30.50
N MET A 788 -3.82 -4.72 -30.28
CA MET A 788 -3.46 -5.21 -28.97
C MET A 788 -2.09 -4.63 -28.60
N VAL A 789 -2.01 -4.00 -27.44
CA VAL A 789 -0.79 -3.37 -26.95
C VAL A 789 -0.13 -4.31 -25.96
N LEU A 790 1.15 -4.59 -26.12
CA LEU A 790 1.93 -5.34 -25.16
C LEU A 790 3.02 -4.44 -24.59
N ALA A 791 3.20 -4.47 -23.27
CA ALA A 791 4.22 -3.77 -22.53
C ALA A 791 4.66 -4.66 -21.35
N HIS A 792 5.78 -4.33 -20.70
CA HIS A 792 6.21 -5.08 -19.52
C HIS A 792 5.63 -4.45 -18.25
N GLN A 793 6.00 -3.22 -17.92
CA GLN A 793 5.58 -2.59 -16.66
C GLN A 793 4.17 -1.96 -16.74
N PRO A 794 3.36 -1.96 -15.67
CA PRO A 794 2.14 -1.16 -15.64
C PRO A 794 2.44 0.35 -15.64
N LEU A 795 1.45 1.16 -16.03
CA LEU A 795 1.65 2.62 -16.20
C LEU A 795 2.17 3.37 -14.96
N HIS A 796 1.91 2.89 -13.74
CA HIS A 796 2.30 3.59 -12.51
C HIS A 796 3.82 3.62 -12.27
N GLU A 797 4.57 2.76 -12.97
CA GLU A 797 6.04 2.75 -12.95
C GLU A 797 6.66 3.87 -13.80
N CYS A 798 5.87 4.50 -14.68
CA CYS A 798 6.35 5.55 -15.58
C CYS A 798 6.43 6.91 -14.88
N TYR A 799 7.49 7.69 -15.18
CA TYR A 799 7.54 9.10 -14.78
C TYR A 799 6.43 9.92 -15.46
N PHE A 800 6.09 11.05 -14.82
CA PHE A 800 4.90 11.84 -15.10
C PHE A 800 4.65 12.12 -16.59
N SER A 801 5.63 12.69 -17.29
CA SER A 801 5.41 13.23 -18.65
C SER A 801 5.23 12.13 -19.69
N TRP A 802 5.97 11.03 -19.57
CA TRP A 802 5.75 9.87 -20.44
C TRP A 802 4.38 9.25 -20.18
N GLY A 803 4.05 9.00 -18.91
CA GLY A 803 2.77 8.42 -18.52
C GLY A 803 1.57 9.27 -18.96
N HIS A 804 1.70 10.60 -18.86
CA HIS A 804 0.69 11.54 -19.33
C HIS A 804 0.49 11.49 -20.85
N ASN A 805 1.57 11.40 -21.63
CA ASN A 805 1.45 11.26 -23.09
C ASN A 805 0.87 9.90 -23.48
N TYR A 806 1.29 8.82 -22.83
CA TYR A 806 0.70 7.50 -23.01
C TYR A 806 -0.81 7.53 -22.77
N MET A 807 -1.28 8.10 -21.65
CA MET A 807 -2.71 8.26 -21.37
C MET A 807 -3.48 9.03 -22.46
N ARG A 808 -2.91 10.14 -22.95
CA ARG A 808 -3.52 10.91 -24.06
C ARG A 808 -3.61 10.09 -25.35
N ILE A 809 -2.61 9.26 -25.63
CA ILE A 809 -2.60 8.35 -26.79
C ILE A 809 -3.68 7.27 -26.62
N MET A 810 -3.73 6.61 -25.46
CA MET A 810 -4.74 5.60 -25.14
C MET A 810 -6.16 6.16 -25.25
N GLU A 811 -6.40 7.37 -24.74
CA GLU A 811 -7.69 8.06 -24.88
C GLU A 811 -8.04 8.33 -26.34
N ARG A 812 -7.11 8.91 -27.10
CA ARG A 812 -7.31 9.26 -28.50
C ARG A 812 -7.66 8.03 -29.35
N TYR A 813 -7.06 6.89 -29.07
CA TYR A 813 -7.22 5.66 -29.84
C TYR A 813 -8.03 4.58 -29.11
N ALA A 814 -8.85 4.95 -28.13
CA ALA A 814 -9.66 4.01 -27.33
C ALA A 814 -10.61 3.12 -28.16
N LYS A 815 -10.98 3.53 -29.38
CA LYS A 815 -11.80 2.71 -30.31
C LYS A 815 -10.99 1.69 -31.11
N VAL A 816 -9.68 1.90 -31.21
CA VAL A 816 -8.75 1.08 -32.00
C VAL A 816 -8.08 0.04 -31.10
N ILE A 817 -7.76 0.42 -29.86
CA ILE A 817 -7.09 -0.44 -28.89
C ILE A 817 -8.12 -1.34 -28.20
N VAL A 818 -7.94 -2.65 -28.29
CA VAL A 818 -8.88 -3.63 -27.68
C VAL A 818 -8.50 -4.04 -26.28
N SER A 819 -7.20 -4.19 -26.02
CA SER A 819 -6.66 -4.56 -24.71
C SER A 819 -5.16 -4.28 -24.63
N THR A 820 -4.68 -4.18 -23.40
CA THR A 820 -3.25 -4.10 -23.09
C THR A 820 -2.82 -5.27 -22.20
N TYR A 821 -1.59 -5.74 -22.33
CA TYR A 821 -1.04 -6.80 -21.48
C TYR A 821 0.32 -6.39 -20.91
N TYR A 822 0.51 -6.69 -19.63
CA TYR A 822 1.65 -6.34 -18.78
C TYR A 822 2.16 -7.56 -18.00
N GLY A 823 3.32 -7.42 -17.36
CA GLY A 823 3.90 -8.34 -16.38
C GLY A 823 4.43 -7.54 -15.19
N HIS A 824 5.68 -7.79 -14.78
CA HIS A 824 6.47 -7.00 -13.83
C HIS A 824 6.05 -7.08 -12.37
N THR A 825 4.76 -6.99 -12.04
CA THR A 825 4.32 -6.99 -10.63
C THR A 825 4.35 -8.38 -10.02
N HIS A 826 4.45 -9.43 -10.85
CA HIS A 826 4.32 -10.85 -10.50
C HIS A 826 2.93 -11.29 -10.04
N TYR A 827 2.02 -10.35 -9.76
CA TYR A 827 0.68 -10.61 -9.27
C TYR A 827 -0.36 -10.70 -10.40
N ASP A 828 -1.47 -11.39 -10.12
CA ASP A 828 -2.63 -11.40 -11.00
C ASP A 828 -3.46 -10.12 -10.79
N GLU A 829 -3.32 -9.15 -11.70
CA GLU A 829 -3.97 -7.85 -11.56
C GLU A 829 -4.63 -7.36 -12.86
N ILE A 830 -5.47 -6.34 -12.72
CA ILE A 830 -6.05 -5.60 -13.84
C ILE A 830 -5.81 -4.11 -13.63
N GLN A 831 -5.22 -3.45 -14.63
CA GLN A 831 -5.09 -2.00 -14.68
C GLN A 831 -6.23 -1.42 -15.52
N VAL A 832 -7.00 -0.48 -14.97
CA VAL A 832 -8.03 0.26 -15.72
C VAL A 832 -7.61 1.72 -15.86
N LEU A 833 -7.58 2.21 -17.09
CA LEU A 833 -7.24 3.59 -17.40
C LEU A 833 -8.51 4.42 -17.52
N TYR A 834 -8.57 5.51 -16.78
CA TYR A 834 -9.68 6.47 -16.81
C TYR A 834 -9.23 7.78 -17.42
N THR A 835 -10.10 8.37 -18.23
CA THR A 835 -10.01 9.78 -18.58
C THR A 835 -11.28 10.49 -18.15
N LYS A 836 -11.39 11.76 -18.53
CA LYS A 836 -12.43 12.64 -18.06
C LYS A 836 -12.94 13.54 -19.16
N ASN A 837 -14.25 13.70 -19.19
CA ASN A 837 -14.88 14.61 -20.13
C ASN A 837 -14.48 16.06 -19.76
N PRO A 838 -13.85 16.83 -20.66
CA PRO A 838 -13.40 18.19 -20.35
C PRO A 838 -14.55 19.17 -20.10
N THR A 839 -15.78 18.83 -20.50
CA THR A 839 -16.98 19.66 -20.35
C THR A 839 -17.84 19.23 -19.17
N THR A 840 -18.21 17.94 -19.10
CA THR A 840 -19.10 17.42 -18.04
C THR A 840 -18.35 17.03 -16.78
N ASN A 841 -17.03 16.89 -16.87
CA ASN A 841 -16.15 16.52 -15.78
C ASN A 841 -16.35 15.09 -15.24
N GLU A 842 -17.15 14.28 -15.90
CA GLU A 842 -17.38 12.87 -15.58
C GLU A 842 -16.17 12.03 -16.00
N THR A 843 -15.79 11.08 -15.13
CA THR A 843 -14.74 10.10 -15.40
C THR A 843 -15.32 8.88 -16.10
N TYR A 844 -14.64 8.39 -17.13
CA TYR A 844 -15.03 7.18 -17.84
C TYR A 844 -13.80 6.32 -18.17
N PRO A 845 -13.94 4.98 -18.17
CA PRO A 845 -12.84 4.11 -18.56
C PRO A 845 -12.56 4.26 -20.06
N ILE A 846 -11.29 4.33 -20.41
CA ILE A 846 -10.82 4.41 -21.81
C ILE A 846 -10.07 3.17 -22.26
N SER A 847 -9.53 2.40 -21.31
CA SER A 847 -8.78 1.18 -21.60
C SER A 847 -8.68 0.32 -20.36
N HIS A 848 -8.36 -0.94 -20.55
CA HIS A 848 -7.99 -1.88 -19.52
C HIS A 848 -6.75 -2.65 -19.98
N GLY A 849 -5.99 -3.16 -19.03
CA GLY A 849 -4.91 -4.08 -19.30
C GLY A 849 -4.76 -5.13 -18.21
N TYR A 850 -4.31 -6.31 -18.62
CA TYR A 850 -4.13 -7.46 -17.75
C TYR A 850 -2.66 -7.55 -17.36
N VAL A 851 -2.40 -7.64 -16.07
CA VAL A 851 -1.06 -7.90 -15.53
C VAL A 851 -0.95 -9.39 -15.27
N GLY A 852 0.01 -10.05 -15.92
CA GLY A 852 0.20 -11.49 -15.81
C GLY A 852 0.81 -11.89 -14.48
N SER A 853 0.36 -13.01 -13.91
CA SER A 853 1.08 -13.64 -12.79
C SER A 853 2.40 -14.24 -13.27
N SER A 854 3.43 -14.18 -12.44
CA SER A 854 4.78 -14.63 -12.79
C SER A 854 4.86 -16.15 -12.92
N LEU A 855 5.67 -16.63 -13.88
CA LEU A 855 6.10 -18.03 -13.89
C LEU A 855 7.20 -18.29 -12.84
N CYS A 856 7.68 -17.24 -12.18
CA CYS A 856 8.60 -17.28 -11.06
C CYS A 856 7.88 -17.43 -9.69
N ALA A 857 8.57 -18.04 -8.71
CA ALA A 857 8.14 -18.16 -7.31
C ALA A 857 8.59 -17.01 -6.40
N PHE A 858 9.27 -16.00 -6.96
CA PHE A 858 9.87 -14.90 -6.23
C PHE A 858 8.85 -14.19 -5.33
N ASN A 859 9.29 -13.82 -4.12
CA ASN A 859 8.52 -13.06 -3.14
C ASN A 859 7.22 -13.76 -2.69
N HIS A 860 7.35 -15.02 -2.30
CA HIS A 860 6.27 -15.82 -1.71
C HIS A 860 5.11 -16.19 -2.62
N LEU A 861 5.38 -16.38 -3.92
CA LEU A 861 4.37 -16.66 -4.92
C LEU A 861 4.41 -18.10 -5.42
N ASN A 862 3.24 -18.62 -5.79
CA ASN A 862 3.19 -19.83 -6.61
C ASN A 862 3.35 -19.42 -8.08
N PRO A 863 4.24 -20.06 -8.84
CA PRO A 863 4.33 -19.89 -10.28
C PRO A 863 3.00 -20.08 -11.01
N GLY A 864 2.69 -19.20 -11.96
CA GLY A 864 1.46 -19.21 -12.73
C GLY A 864 1.64 -18.73 -14.18
N TYR A 865 0.60 -18.96 -14.98
CA TYR A 865 0.44 -18.40 -16.32
C TYR A 865 -1.05 -18.24 -16.63
N LYS A 866 -1.40 -17.41 -17.61
CA LYS A 866 -2.80 -17.12 -17.97
C LYS A 866 -3.15 -17.58 -19.38
N ILE A 867 -4.38 -18.05 -19.55
CA ILE A 867 -4.98 -18.34 -20.85
C ILE A 867 -6.19 -17.43 -21.03
N PHE A 868 -6.25 -16.76 -22.17
CA PHE A 868 -7.36 -15.91 -22.60
C PHE A 868 -8.15 -16.56 -23.73
#